data_AF-A0A5B0DSG2-F1
#
_entry.id   AF-A0A5B0DSG2-F1
#
_cell.length_a   1.000
_cell.length_b   1.000
_cell.length_c   1.000
_cell.angle_alpha   90.00
_cell.angle_beta   90.00
_cell.angle_gamma   90.00
#
_symmetry.space_group_name_H-M   'P 1'
#
loop_
_entity.id
_entity.type
_entity.pdbx_description
1 polymer ?
#
loop_
_entity_poly.entity_id
_entity_poly.type
_entity_poly.pdbx_seq_one_letter_code
_entity_poly.pdbx_strand_id
1 'polypeptide(L)'
;MTRALSATYRLQFREGFGFDEAVAIVPYLKALGVSHVYASPLFAATPGSTHGYDVVDYNRFDPELGGDDGFLRFSDALIEAGLGLILDFVPNHMGVSAANAWWEDVLRWGADSRHAEAFDISANAQKILIPVLAQPYGDALEAGDLSIVLDDERQDIRFSASDYTLPLDPRTLPDIFGLMQHADKDQMVRLYAGATPADVADLAEQLADFMRDPQFVDALHQAIAALNADKAALHNLHEAQNWRLAWWRLAREKLSYRRFFEIADLIGVRQEIRRVFRDSHRLVFSLARSGRLDGLRIDHVDGVADPKAYLAELRQGLVAAGAPKATLHVEKILTGPERLRKDWQVEGTTGYEFITALAGLYVDGSKEAAMSAAYDDFTGGPEDLHALIDKQKRYIFSHNLAGEMAVLGDEALAVAQRGLSTRDFGADTLSRAILEMATALPVYRTYSGIAGVPDEDRRLIDAAVTQVQAARKIEADEPVAFIGRLLKLDFEDGKDVAGALNFTRRFQQTTGAIMAKAVEDTVFYRWNRLLALNEVGGEPGHYGGGAQAFHEDMRIRLEDQPLGLMALSTHDTKRGEDARARLYALSEAPEKWAGIVEECARDLRGDNRSGHSFPDGAMEWAFYQSLLGVLPADFDPASREERAQILSRIGVFLEKAAREAKEFTSWTAPDAEYEQALQDFAGRALNDATFMGRFWQKAQPFVAAGALTSLSQSLIRMTAPGVPDIYQGTEFFDNSLVDPDNRRQVDYAHRMAAASDSVPDDWRSGAVKAWLLRRMMAARAATPELFTYGSYRPLEVTGENAENFVAFARHDNQGRFAITIAPRLTYDLLGGHEEPWLQKTCKTFVKLPEMMRRKKIYDALVTGGGLSEAGAEVPAFTGKIPMRLLLCDDAN
;
A
#
# COMPACT_ATOMS: atom_id res chain seq x y z
N MET A 1 1.77 8.07 -29.89
CA MET A 1 2.12 9.39 -29.33
C MET A 1 1.70 9.37 -27.87
N THR A 2 2.59 9.63 -26.92
CA THR A 2 2.22 9.64 -25.49
C THR A 2 1.50 10.94 -25.14
N ARG A 3 0.47 10.83 -24.31
CA ARG A 3 -0.33 11.97 -23.84
C ARG A 3 0.42 12.71 -22.72
N ALA A 4 0.20 14.01 -22.60
CA ALA A 4 0.82 14.79 -21.52
C ALA A 4 0.16 14.43 -20.18
N LEU A 5 0.96 14.06 -19.17
CA LEU A 5 0.48 13.73 -17.84
C LEU A 5 0.19 15.01 -17.06
N SER A 6 -1.06 15.23 -16.67
CA SER A 6 -1.48 16.39 -15.88
C SER A 6 -2.29 16.05 -14.63
N ALA A 7 -3.04 14.95 -14.64
CA ALA A 7 -3.82 14.41 -13.52
C ALA A 7 -4.16 12.94 -13.77
N THR A 8 -4.14 12.12 -12.70
CA THR A 8 -4.48 10.70 -12.74
C THR A 8 -5.78 10.42 -11.99
N TYR A 9 -6.49 9.37 -12.42
CA TYR A 9 -7.65 8.83 -11.72
C TYR A 9 -7.44 7.35 -11.45
N ARG A 10 -7.28 6.97 -10.17
CA ARG A 10 -7.06 5.58 -9.75
C ARG A 10 -8.37 4.81 -9.78
N LEU A 11 -8.44 3.77 -10.61
CA LEU A 11 -9.55 2.81 -10.67
C LEU A 11 -9.13 1.48 -10.03
N GLN A 12 -9.96 0.99 -9.12
CA GLN A 12 -9.93 -0.37 -8.59
C GLN A 12 -10.82 -1.24 -9.48
N PHE A 13 -10.20 -2.21 -10.14
CA PHE A 13 -10.90 -3.27 -10.84
C PHE A 13 -11.23 -4.41 -9.87
N ARG A 14 -12.21 -5.26 -10.26
CA ARG A 14 -12.79 -6.40 -9.49
C ARG A 14 -13.96 -5.97 -8.60
N GLU A 15 -14.50 -6.91 -7.83
CA GLU A 15 -15.69 -6.69 -6.98
C GLU A 15 -16.88 -6.11 -7.76
N GLY A 16 -17.13 -6.63 -8.96
CA GLY A 16 -18.21 -6.16 -9.85
C GLY A 16 -17.86 -4.96 -10.72
N PHE A 17 -16.60 -4.50 -10.75
CA PHE A 17 -16.11 -3.46 -11.64
C PHE A 17 -15.07 -4.01 -12.63
N GLY A 18 -15.49 -4.37 -13.85
CA GLY A 18 -14.66 -4.92 -14.92
C GLY A 18 -14.35 -3.90 -16.03
N PHE A 19 -13.86 -4.40 -17.17
CA PHE A 19 -13.53 -3.53 -18.31
C PHE A 19 -14.75 -2.85 -18.92
N ASP A 20 -15.92 -3.50 -18.94
CA ASP A 20 -17.12 -2.92 -19.52
C ASP A 20 -17.69 -1.79 -18.64
N GLU A 21 -17.65 -1.93 -17.32
CA GLU A 21 -17.97 -0.84 -16.38
C GLU A 21 -16.97 0.32 -16.50
N ALA A 22 -15.68 0.01 -16.65
CA ALA A 22 -14.66 1.02 -16.87
C ALA A 22 -14.87 1.80 -18.17
N VAL A 23 -15.27 1.13 -19.26
CA VAL A 23 -15.66 1.78 -20.54
C VAL A 23 -16.83 2.74 -20.32
N ALA A 24 -17.85 2.33 -19.57
CA ALA A 24 -19.06 3.13 -19.34
C ALA A 24 -18.78 4.48 -18.67
N ILE A 25 -17.72 4.59 -17.86
CA ILE A 25 -17.36 5.81 -17.15
C ILE A 25 -16.32 6.68 -17.88
N VAL A 26 -15.75 6.24 -19.01
CA VAL A 26 -14.76 7.02 -19.79
C VAL A 26 -15.27 8.43 -20.13
N PRO A 27 -16.53 8.65 -20.57
CA PRO A 27 -17.04 9.99 -20.82
C PRO A 27 -17.05 10.89 -19.58
N TYR A 28 -17.35 10.32 -18.40
CA TYR A 28 -17.32 11.03 -17.13
C TYR A 28 -15.90 11.46 -16.76
N LEU A 29 -14.93 10.54 -16.87
CA LEU A 29 -13.52 10.82 -16.60
C LEU A 29 -12.98 11.92 -17.50
N LYS A 30 -13.34 11.87 -18.79
CA LYS A 30 -12.98 12.93 -19.74
C LYS A 30 -13.58 14.28 -19.35
N ALA A 31 -14.86 14.31 -18.98
CA ALA A 31 -15.55 15.53 -18.56
C ALA A 31 -14.98 16.11 -17.25
N LEU A 32 -14.50 15.26 -16.34
CA LEU A 32 -13.82 15.66 -15.11
C LEU A 32 -12.47 16.35 -15.39
N GLY A 33 -11.86 16.10 -16.55
CA GLY A 33 -10.61 16.71 -16.98
C GLY A 33 -9.35 15.89 -16.63
N VAL A 34 -9.51 14.59 -16.34
CA VAL A 34 -8.37 13.71 -16.07
C VAL A 34 -7.57 13.49 -17.35
N SER A 35 -6.26 13.30 -17.22
CA SER A 35 -5.40 13.00 -18.38
C SER A 35 -5.15 11.51 -18.57
N HIS A 36 -5.07 10.77 -17.46
CA HIS A 36 -4.70 9.37 -17.44
C HIS A 36 -5.59 8.60 -16.46
N VAL A 37 -6.00 7.40 -16.86
CA VAL A 37 -6.48 6.39 -15.93
C VAL A 37 -5.27 5.69 -15.33
N TYR A 38 -5.25 5.61 -14.00
CA TYR A 38 -4.31 4.80 -13.25
C TYR A 38 -5.05 3.52 -12.84
N ALA A 39 -4.87 2.44 -13.57
CA ALA A 39 -5.57 1.18 -13.31
C ALA A 39 -4.84 0.36 -12.25
N SER A 40 -5.57 -0.25 -11.32
CA SER A 40 -5.08 -1.36 -10.48
C SER A 40 -4.55 -2.52 -11.33
N PRO A 41 -3.85 -3.52 -10.74
CA PRO A 41 -3.32 -4.63 -11.52
C PRO A 41 -4.42 -5.34 -12.34
N LEU A 42 -4.19 -5.44 -13.66
CA LEU A 42 -5.15 -6.00 -14.62
C LEU A 42 -4.81 -7.43 -15.08
N PHE A 43 -3.62 -7.91 -14.71
CA PHE A 43 -3.14 -9.23 -15.08
C PHE A 43 -3.95 -10.32 -14.35
N ALA A 44 -3.96 -11.52 -14.92
CA ALA A 44 -4.59 -12.66 -14.29
C ALA A 44 -4.02 -12.87 -12.88
N ALA A 45 -4.92 -12.92 -11.90
CA ALA A 45 -4.61 -13.12 -10.49
C ALA A 45 -5.16 -14.45 -9.99
N THR A 46 -4.96 -14.77 -8.71
CA THR A 46 -5.61 -15.94 -8.10
C THR A 46 -7.12 -15.84 -8.28
N PRO A 47 -7.82 -16.95 -8.61
CA PRO A 47 -9.27 -16.95 -8.72
C PRO A 47 -9.93 -16.36 -7.46
N GLY A 48 -10.91 -15.47 -7.64
CA GLY A 48 -11.57 -14.77 -6.54
C GLY A 48 -10.75 -13.67 -5.87
N SER A 49 -9.60 -13.27 -6.44
CA SER A 49 -8.85 -12.11 -5.98
C SER A 49 -9.74 -10.86 -6.01
N THR A 50 -9.61 -10.03 -4.98
CA THR A 50 -10.36 -8.76 -4.86
C THR A 50 -9.52 -7.55 -5.26
N HIS A 51 -8.25 -7.75 -5.63
CA HIS A 51 -7.29 -6.66 -5.82
C HIS A 51 -6.27 -6.87 -6.95
N GLY A 52 -5.94 -8.12 -7.31
CA GLY A 52 -5.06 -8.45 -8.43
C GLY A 52 -3.54 -8.37 -8.17
N TYR A 53 -3.11 -8.20 -6.92
CA TYR A 53 -1.68 -8.14 -6.55
C TYR A 53 -1.02 -9.52 -6.48
N ASP A 54 -1.84 -10.55 -6.34
CA ASP A 54 -1.53 -11.97 -6.35
C ASP A 54 -1.49 -12.51 -7.79
N VAL A 55 -0.65 -11.90 -8.63
CA VAL A 55 -0.54 -12.22 -10.06
C VAL A 55 -0.14 -13.67 -10.28
N VAL A 56 -0.87 -14.37 -11.15
CA VAL A 56 -0.58 -15.77 -11.55
C VAL A 56 -0.08 -15.89 -12.98
N ASP A 57 -0.36 -14.89 -13.84
CA ASP A 57 0.20 -14.81 -15.19
C ASP A 57 0.37 -13.36 -15.67
N TYR A 58 1.62 -12.91 -15.82
CA TYR A 58 1.97 -11.59 -16.34
C TYR A 58 1.60 -11.35 -17.81
N ASN A 59 1.22 -12.40 -18.54
CA ASN A 59 1.05 -12.37 -19.98
C ASN A 59 -0.39 -12.50 -20.45
N ARG A 60 -1.35 -12.40 -19.52
CA ARG A 60 -2.78 -12.50 -19.79
C ARG A 60 -3.53 -11.52 -18.92
N PHE A 61 -4.52 -10.83 -19.48
CA PHE A 61 -5.44 -10.03 -18.67
C PHE A 61 -6.45 -10.93 -17.97
N ASP A 62 -6.88 -10.52 -16.79
CA ASP A 62 -7.72 -11.36 -15.95
C ASP A 62 -9.06 -11.69 -16.65
N PRO A 63 -9.41 -12.99 -16.79
CA PRO A 63 -10.69 -13.40 -17.36
C PRO A 63 -11.91 -12.83 -16.61
N GLU A 64 -11.84 -12.68 -15.29
CA GLU A 64 -12.93 -12.13 -14.47
C GLU A 64 -13.20 -10.66 -14.77
N LEU A 65 -12.23 -9.93 -15.32
CA LEU A 65 -12.38 -8.54 -15.77
C LEU A 65 -12.91 -8.41 -17.20
N GLY A 66 -13.00 -9.52 -17.93
CA GLY A 66 -13.34 -9.57 -19.37
C GLY A 66 -12.19 -10.00 -20.28
N GLY A 67 -11.03 -10.35 -19.73
CA GLY A 67 -9.88 -10.88 -20.46
C GLY A 67 -9.30 -9.91 -21.50
N ASP A 68 -8.55 -10.47 -22.46
CA ASP A 68 -7.83 -9.67 -23.46
C ASP A 68 -8.79 -8.85 -24.35
N ASP A 69 -9.95 -9.40 -24.73
CA ASP A 69 -10.95 -8.70 -25.53
C ASP A 69 -11.59 -7.54 -24.76
N GLY A 70 -11.86 -7.73 -23.47
CA GLY A 70 -12.36 -6.67 -22.58
C GLY A 70 -11.33 -5.54 -22.45
N PHE A 71 -10.06 -5.88 -22.25
CA PHE A 71 -8.98 -4.90 -22.19
C PHE A 71 -8.88 -4.09 -23.49
N LEU A 72 -8.99 -4.75 -24.66
CA LEU A 72 -8.94 -4.04 -25.94
C LEU A 72 -10.07 -3.01 -26.08
N ARG A 73 -11.31 -3.37 -25.70
CA ARG A 73 -12.44 -2.40 -25.68
C ARG A 73 -12.16 -1.22 -24.76
N PHE A 74 -11.67 -1.50 -23.55
CA PHE A 74 -11.32 -0.47 -22.58
C PHE A 74 -10.21 0.45 -23.09
N SER A 75 -9.14 -0.12 -23.61
CA SER A 75 -8.01 0.63 -24.18
C SER A 75 -8.43 1.48 -25.39
N ASP A 76 -9.27 0.95 -26.28
CA ASP A 76 -9.80 1.69 -27.42
C ASP A 76 -10.66 2.88 -26.98
N ALA A 77 -11.55 2.69 -25.99
CA ALA A 77 -12.36 3.76 -25.43
C ALA A 77 -11.49 4.89 -24.82
N LEU A 78 -10.42 4.54 -24.08
CA LEU A 78 -9.47 5.53 -23.58
C LEU A 78 -8.78 6.30 -24.71
N ILE A 79 -8.36 5.57 -25.76
CA ILE A 79 -7.68 6.17 -26.90
C ILE A 79 -8.59 7.17 -27.62
N GLU A 80 -9.84 6.79 -27.88
CA GLU A 80 -10.88 7.62 -28.52
C GLU A 80 -11.20 8.88 -27.69
N ALA A 81 -11.25 8.76 -26.36
CA ALA A 81 -11.44 9.89 -25.46
C ALA A 81 -10.18 10.77 -25.29
N GLY A 82 -9.04 10.32 -25.81
CA GLY A 82 -7.75 10.98 -25.62
C GLY A 82 -7.25 10.92 -24.16
N LEU A 83 -7.59 9.86 -23.44
CA LEU A 83 -7.08 9.53 -22.10
C LEU A 83 -5.91 8.55 -22.21
N GLY A 84 -4.90 8.72 -21.37
CA GLY A 84 -3.78 7.78 -21.28
C GLY A 84 -4.02 6.69 -20.25
N LEU A 85 -3.18 5.65 -20.29
CA LEU A 85 -3.23 4.53 -19.34
C LEU A 85 -1.90 4.36 -18.61
N ILE A 86 -1.96 4.45 -17.28
CA ILE A 86 -0.89 4.02 -16.37
C ILE A 86 -1.33 2.70 -15.75
N LEU A 87 -0.54 1.65 -15.95
CA LEU A 87 -0.81 0.33 -15.38
C LEU A 87 -0.03 0.11 -14.10
N ASP A 88 -0.71 -0.37 -13.07
CA ASP A 88 -0.07 -0.92 -11.89
C ASP A 88 0.55 -2.29 -12.21
N PHE A 89 1.84 -2.44 -11.96
CA PHE A 89 2.61 -3.64 -12.25
C PHE A 89 3.30 -4.16 -10.99
N VAL A 90 3.22 -5.48 -10.78
CA VAL A 90 3.67 -6.16 -9.56
C VAL A 90 4.91 -7.00 -9.85
N PRO A 91 6.14 -6.46 -9.78
CA PRO A 91 7.34 -7.21 -10.16
C PRO A 91 7.87 -8.10 -9.04
N ASN A 92 7.58 -7.77 -7.78
CA ASN A 92 8.26 -8.34 -6.63
C ASN A 92 7.83 -9.78 -6.33
N HIS A 93 6.59 -10.14 -6.63
CA HIS A 93 5.98 -11.37 -6.18
C HIS A 93 4.87 -11.87 -7.12
N MET A 94 4.49 -13.14 -6.98
CA MET A 94 3.34 -13.77 -7.64
C MET A 94 2.49 -14.55 -6.63
N GLY A 95 1.24 -14.84 -6.98
CA GLY A 95 0.34 -15.68 -6.19
C GLY A 95 0.76 -17.15 -6.17
N VAL A 96 0.73 -17.77 -4.99
CA VAL A 96 0.93 -19.22 -4.74
C VAL A 96 -0.41 -19.92 -4.95
N SER A 97 -0.72 -20.19 -6.22
CA SER A 97 -2.00 -20.77 -6.63
C SER A 97 -1.79 -21.85 -7.67
N ALA A 98 -2.72 -22.80 -7.74
CA ALA A 98 -2.78 -23.78 -8.82
C ALA A 98 -3.05 -23.16 -10.21
N ALA A 99 -3.44 -21.88 -10.26
CA ALA A 99 -3.54 -21.09 -11.49
C ALA A 99 -2.19 -20.52 -11.96
N ASN A 100 -1.17 -20.49 -11.09
CA ASN A 100 0.17 -20.01 -11.42
C ASN A 100 0.98 -21.14 -12.07
N ALA A 101 1.04 -21.12 -13.39
CA ALA A 101 1.76 -22.13 -14.17
C ALA A 101 3.28 -22.18 -13.89
N TRP A 102 3.90 -21.06 -13.48
CA TRP A 102 5.31 -21.08 -13.10
C TRP A 102 5.51 -21.81 -11.78
N TRP A 103 4.63 -21.54 -10.81
CA TRP A 103 4.65 -22.18 -9.50
C TRP A 103 4.32 -23.67 -9.58
N GLU A 104 3.28 -24.06 -10.31
CA GLU A 104 2.93 -25.47 -10.55
C GLU A 104 4.08 -26.26 -11.17
N ASP A 105 4.80 -25.67 -12.14
CA ASP A 105 5.95 -26.32 -12.77
C ASP A 105 7.11 -26.54 -11.78
N VAL A 106 7.34 -25.57 -10.89
CA VAL A 106 8.37 -25.66 -9.84
C VAL A 106 8.00 -26.69 -8.78
N LEU A 107 6.74 -26.77 -8.38
CA LEU A 107 6.27 -27.83 -7.49
C LEU A 107 6.40 -29.21 -8.13
N ARG A 108 6.11 -29.31 -9.43
CA ARG A 108 6.18 -30.57 -10.18
C ARG A 108 7.60 -31.09 -10.35
N TRP A 109 8.55 -30.21 -10.68
CA TRP A 109 9.90 -30.61 -11.10
C TRP A 109 11.03 -30.20 -10.15
N GLY A 110 10.72 -29.41 -9.11
CA GLY A 110 11.72 -28.89 -8.18
C GLY A 110 12.80 -28.08 -8.91
N ALA A 111 14.06 -28.36 -8.61
CA ALA A 111 15.22 -27.68 -9.20
C ALA A 111 15.38 -27.92 -10.72
N ASP A 112 14.77 -28.97 -11.27
CA ASP A 112 14.81 -29.26 -12.70
C ASP A 112 13.84 -28.35 -13.50
N SER A 113 12.90 -27.68 -12.83
CA SER A 113 11.95 -26.77 -13.48
C SER A 113 12.67 -25.65 -14.22
N ARG A 114 12.18 -25.32 -15.42
CA ARG A 114 12.65 -24.15 -16.19
C ARG A 114 12.38 -22.82 -15.50
N HIS A 115 11.53 -22.82 -14.46
CA HIS A 115 11.08 -21.67 -13.68
C HIS A 115 11.65 -21.68 -12.25
N ALA A 116 12.47 -22.66 -11.87
CA ALA A 116 13.05 -22.75 -10.53
C ALA A 116 13.80 -21.47 -10.13
N GLU A 117 14.53 -20.86 -11.07
CA GLU A 117 15.24 -19.60 -10.85
C GLU A 117 14.33 -18.37 -10.85
N ALA A 118 13.10 -18.47 -11.33
CA ALA A 118 12.17 -17.33 -11.34
C ALA A 118 11.74 -16.94 -9.93
N PHE A 119 11.65 -17.92 -9.03
CA PHE A 119 11.27 -17.70 -7.65
C PHE A 119 12.46 -17.69 -6.71
N ASP A 120 12.23 -17.07 -5.58
CA ASP A 120 13.24 -16.82 -4.59
C ASP A 120 13.25 -17.88 -3.48
N ILE A 121 13.58 -19.10 -3.88
CA ILE A 121 13.63 -20.30 -3.04
C ILE A 121 15.02 -20.43 -2.43
N SER A 122 15.08 -20.73 -1.13
CA SER A 122 16.34 -20.92 -0.40
C SER A 122 17.15 -22.08 -0.97
N ALA A 123 18.42 -21.83 -1.29
CA ALA A 123 19.33 -22.87 -1.78
C ALA A 123 19.61 -23.97 -0.75
N ASN A 124 19.36 -23.71 0.54
CA ASN A 124 19.52 -24.66 1.63
C ASN A 124 18.25 -25.49 1.89
N ALA A 125 17.13 -25.18 1.23
CA ALA A 125 15.89 -25.93 1.39
C ALA A 125 16.00 -27.30 0.72
N GLN A 126 15.77 -28.37 1.48
CA GLN A 126 15.70 -29.73 0.93
C GLN A 126 14.44 -29.95 0.08
N LYS A 127 13.33 -29.30 0.47
CA LYS A 127 12.03 -29.34 -0.19
C LYS A 127 11.32 -27.99 -0.07
N ILE A 128 10.41 -27.73 -1.00
CA ILE A 128 9.54 -26.56 -0.94
C ILE A 128 8.47 -26.77 0.13
N LEU A 129 8.42 -25.92 1.15
CA LEU A 129 7.44 -26.04 2.23
C LEU A 129 6.09 -25.45 1.80
N ILE A 130 5.01 -26.22 1.94
CA ILE A 130 3.63 -25.81 1.63
C ILE A 130 2.80 -25.78 2.92
N PRO A 131 2.65 -24.61 3.55
CA PRO A 131 2.09 -24.49 4.90
C PRO A 131 0.55 -24.40 4.91
N VAL A 132 -0.14 -25.37 4.33
CA VAL A 132 -1.61 -25.35 4.15
C VAL A 132 -2.38 -26.21 5.15
N LEU A 133 -1.70 -27.04 5.96
CA LEU A 133 -2.39 -27.94 6.88
C LEU A 133 -2.91 -27.17 8.10
N ALA A 134 -4.16 -27.43 8.51
CA ALA A 134 -4.76 -26.87 9.73
C ALA A 134 -4.15 -27.44 11.02
N GLN A 135 -3.62 -28.66 10.95
CA GLN A 135 -3.06 -29.43 12.07
C GLN A 135 -1.68 -30.03 11.72
N PRO A 136 -0.93 -30.58 12.68
CA PRO A 136 0.33 -31.27 12.40
C PRO A 136 0.19 -32.36 11.35
N TYR A 137 1.22 -32.55 10.52
CA TYR A 137 1.20 -33.49 9.39
C TYR A 137 0.78 -34.91 9.77
N GLY A 138 1.32 -35.44 10.87
CA GLY A 138 0.97 -36.80 11.33
C GLY A 138 -0.52 -36.92 11.66
N ASP A 139 -1.10 -35.92 12.31
CA ASP A 139 -2.52 -35.91 12.66
C ASP A 139 -3.39 -35.78 11.40
N ALA A 140 -2.99 -34.94 10.43
CA ALA A 140 -3.69 -34.80 9.14
C ALA A 140 -3.68 -36.12 8.34
N LEU A 141 -2.55 -36.82 8.32
CA LEU A 141 -2.43 -38.14 7.68
C LEU A 141 -3.31 -39.18 8.40
N GLU A 142 -3.33 -39.18 9.72
CA GLU A 142 -4.13 -40.13 10.51
C GLU A 142 -5.64 -39.89 10.37
N ALA A 143 -6.04 -38.62 10.29
CA ALA A 143 -7.42 -38.17 10.11
C ALA A 143 -7.98 -38.43 8.70
N GLY A 144 -7.13 -38.71 7.72
CA GLY A 144 -7.53 -38.91 6.32
C GLY A 144 -7.71 -37.61 5.54
N ASP A 145 -7.11 -36.50 6.00
CA ASP A 145 -7.17 -35.19 5.32
C ASP A 145 -6.30 -35.16 4.05
N LEU A 146 -5.44 -36.17 3.87
CA LEU A 146 -4.49 -36.30 2.78
C LEU A 146 -4.93 -37.45 1.85
N SER A 147 -4.91 -37.22 0.55
CA SER A 147 -5.24 -38.26 -0.43
C SER A 147 -4.65 -37.96 -1.81
N ILE A 148 -4.54 -38.97 -2.64
CA ILE A 148 -4.40 -38.82 -4.09
C ILE A 148 -5.79 -38.75 -4.71
N VAL A 149 -5.97 -37.80 -5.62
CA VAL A 149 -7.21 -37.59 -6.36
C VAL A 149 -6.93 -37.55 -7.86
N LEU A 150 -7.89 -38.01 -8.65
CA LEU A 150 -7.93 -37.74 -10.07
C LEU A 150 -8.73 -36.46 -10.27
N ASP A 151 -8.10 -35.43 -10.83
CA ASP A 151 -8.74 -34.16 -11.16
C ASP A 151 -9.33 -34.28 -12.57
N ASP A 152 -10.65 -34.45 -12.65
CA ASP A 152 -11.36 -34.62 -13.92
C ASP A 152 -11.31 -33.37 -14.81
N GLU A 153 -11.20 -32.17 -14.23
CA GLU A 153 -11.14 -30.94 -15.03
C GLU A 153 -9.75 -30.78 -15.65
N ARG A 154 -8.70 -31.07 -14.88
CA ARG A 154 -7.30 -30.99 -15.33
C ARG A 154 -6.82 -32.23 -16.06
N GLN A 155 -7.56 -33.34 -15.96
CA GLN A 155 -7.16 -34.67 -16.43
C GLN A 155 -5.77 -35.06 -15.87
N ASP A 156 -5.54 -34.81 -14.58
CA ASP A 156 -4.26 -34.98 -13.91
C ASP A 156 -4.42 -35.67 -12.55
N ILE A 157 -3.39 -36.38 -12.10
CA ILE A 157 -3.37 -37.02 -10.77
C ILE A 157 -2.70 -36.06 -9.80
N ARG A 158 -3.40 -35.69 -8.72
CA ARG A 158 -2.97 -34.66 -7.79
C ARG A 158 -2.94 -35.17 -6.35
N PHE A 159 -2.12 -34.52 -5.53
CA PHE A 159 -2.14 -34.71 -4.09
C PHE A 159 -3.09 -33.70 -3.46
N SER A 160 -4.14 -34.18 -2.80
CA SER A 160 -5.11 -33.38 -2.07
C SER A 160 -4.72 -33.29 -0.60
N ALA A 161 -4.79 -32.07 -0.05
CA ALA A 161 -4.65 -31.78 1.37
C ALA A 161 -5.78 -30.80 1.76
N SER A 162 -6.87 -31.34 2.31
CA SER A 162 -8.10 -30.58 2.53
C SER A 162 -8.58 -29.90 1.22
N ASP A 163 -8.74 -28.56 1.20
CA ASP A 163 -9.23 -27.80 0.04
C ASP A 163 -8.12 -27.43 -0.97
N TYR A 164 -6.89 -27.90 -0.78
CA TYR A 164 -5.75 -27.58 -1.63
C TYR A 164 -5.26 -28.79 -2.42
N THR A 165 -5.03 -28.63 -3.73
CA THR A 165 -4.49 -29.71 -4.58
C THR A 165 -3.14 -29.33 -5.19
N LEU A 166 -2.19 -30.26 -5.11
CA LEU A 166 -0.80 -30.07 -5.53
C LEU A 166 -0.43 -31.00 -6.68
N PRO A 167 0.41 -30.55 -7.63
CA PRO A 167 0.90 -31.41 -8.70
C PRO A 167 1.87 -32.45 -8.11
N LEU A 168 1.82 -33.66 -8.67
CA LEU A 168 2.80 -34.70 -8.39
C LEU A 168 3.98 -34.59 -9.35
N ASP A 169 5.17 -34.89 -8.86
CA ASP A 169 6.34 -35.16 -9.68
C ASP A 169 6.04 -36.37 -10.60
N PRO A 170 6.05 -36.21 -11.93
CA PRO A 170 5.70 -37.28 -12.85
C PRO A 170 6.54 -38.54 -12.64
N ARG A 171 7.77 -38.41 -12.15
CA ARG A 171 8.68 -39.53 -11.86
C ARG A 171 8.20 -40.41 -10.71
N THR A 172 7.21 -39.95 -9.93
CA THR A 172 6.58 -40.67 -8.81
C THR A 172 5.26 -41.35 -9.19
N LEU A 173 4.66 -41.00 -10.33
CA LEU A 173 3.46 -41.66 -10.83
C LEU A 173 3.61 -43.18 -11.12
N PRO A 174 4.81 -43.73 -11.41
CA PRO A 174 5.01 -45.18 -11.45
C PRO A 174 4.59 -45.91 -10.17
N ASP A 175 4.63 -45.26 -8.99
CA ASP A 175 4.18 -45.86 -7.73
C ASP A 175 2.65 -46.04 -7.70
N ILE A 176 1.91 -45.23 -8.47
CA ILE A 176 0.45 -45.34 -8.64
C ILE A 176 0.14 -46.33 -9.76
N PHE A 177 0.72 -46.12 -10.95
CA PHE A 177 0.49 -46.99 -12.11
C PHE A 177 0.92 -48.43 -11.83
N GLY A 178 1.95 -48.63 -11.00
CA GLY A 178 2.40 -49.93 -10.53
C GLY A 178 1.34 -50.74 -9.79
N LEU A 179 0.32 -50.10 -9.22
CA LEU A 179 -0.80 -50.77 -8.52
C LEU A 179 -1.95 -51.16 -9.47
N MET A 180 -2.00 -50.59 -10.67
CA MET A 180 -3.08 -50.85 -11.63
C MET A 180 -3.11 -52.29 -12.10
N GLN A 181 -4.32 -52.82 -12.29
CA GLN A 181 -4.57 -54.08 -12.98
C GLN A 181 -5.05 -53.80 -14.40
N HIS A 182 -4.15 -53.31 -15.26
CA HIS A 182 -4.44 -52.94 -16.65
C HIS A 182 -3.32 -53.37 -17.59
N ALA A 183 -3.63 -53.61 -18.88
CA ALA A 183 -2.66 -54.05 -19.88
C ALA A 183 -1.55 -53.02 -20.13
N ASP A 184 -1.88 -51.73 -20.03
CA ASP A 184 -0.96 -50.61 -20.31
C ASP A 184 -0.09 -50.20 -19.12
N LYS A 185 -0.23 -50.86 -17.94
CA LYS A 185 0.52 -50.52 -16.73
C LYS A 185 2.03 -50.41 -16.98
N ASP A 186 2.62 -51.40 -17.63
CA ASP A 186 4.07 -51.45 -17.85
C ASP A 186 4.55 -50.35 -18.81
N GLN A 187 3.69 -49.93 -19.74
CA GLN A 187 3.95 -48.79 -20.61
C GLN A 187 3.93 -47.48 -19.81
N MET A 188 2.91 -47.27 -18.98
CA MET A 188 2.79 -46.08 -18.12
C MET A 188 3.97 -45.95 -17.15
N VAL A 189 4.35 -47.05 -16.48
CA VAL A 189 5.51 -47.07 -15.57
C VAL A 189 6.78 -46.62 -16.29
N ARG A 190 7.06 -47.15 -17.49
CA ARG A 190 8.26 -46.79 -18.26
C ARG A 190 8.22 -45.36 -18.78
N LEU A 191 7.05 -44.90 -19.24
CA LEU A 191 6.85 -43.56 -19.76
C LEU A 191 7.18 -42.50 -18.71
N TYR A 192 6.69 -42.70 -17.47
CA TYR A 192 6.82 -41.71 -16.40
C TYR A 192 8.13 -41.81 -15.60
N ALA A 193 8.72 -43.00 -15.47
CA ALA A 193 9.96 -43.18 -14.70
C ALA A 193 11.17 -42.40 -15.27
N GLY A 194 11.17 -42.14 -16.58
CA GLY A 194 12.24 -41.39 -17.27
C GLY A 194 11.87 -39.95 -17.62
N ALA A 195 10.75 -39.44 -17.10
CA ALA A 195 10.20 -38.16 -17.50
C ALA A 195 11.11 -36.97 -17.13
N THR A 196 11.18 -36.00 -18.04
CA THR A 196 11.88 -34.74 -17.86
C THR A 196 10.91 -33.55 -17.97
N PRO A 197 11.28 -32.35 -17.51
CA PRO A 197 10.44 -31.16 -17.65
C PRO A 197 10.04 -30.83 -19.10
N ALA A 198 10.83 -31.27 -20.09
CA ALA A 198 10.50 -31.09 -21.50
C ALA A 198 9.32 -31.96 -21.96
N ASP A 199 9.06 -33.08 -21.29
CA ASP A 199 8.06 -34.07 -21.67
C ASP A 199 6.65 -33.74 -21.11
N VAL A 200 6.50 -32.70 -20.28
CA VAL A 200 5.27 -32.44 -19.50
C VAL A 200 4.01 -32.33 -20.37
N ALA A 201 4.10 -31.67 -21.53
CA ALA A 201 2.96 -31.51 -22.44
C ALA A 201 2.59 -32.86 -23.10
N ASP A 202 3.59 -33.59 -23.60
CA ASP A 202 3.41 -34.88 -24.25
C ASP A 202 2.89 -35.94 -23.27
N LEU A 203 3.31 -35.90 -22.01
CA LEU A 203 2.81 -36.78 -20.94
C LEU A 203 1.36 -36.49 -20.60
N ALA A 204 0.97 -35.21 -20.53
CA ALA A 204 -0.41 -34.83 -20.28
C ALA A 204 -1.34 -35.27 -21.43
N GLU A 205 -0.92 -35.10 -22.68
CA GLU A 205 -1.67 -35.56 -23.86
C GLU A 205 -1.80 -37.09 -23.88
N GLN A 206 -0.71 -37.82 -23.59
CA GLN A 206 -0.74 -39.28 -23.50
C GLN A 206 -1.67 -39.77 -22.38
N LEU A 207 -1.61 -39.17 -21.19
CA LEU A 207 -2.52 -39.53 -20.10
C LEU A 207 -3.98 -39.30 -20.49
N ALA A 208 -4.29 -38.15 -21.10
CA ALA A 208 -5.63 -37.84 -21.57
C ALA A 208 -6.11 -38.85 -22.62
N ASP A 209 -5.23 -39.32 -23.51
CA ASP A 209 -5.56 -40.38 -24.47
C ASP A 209 -5.87 -41.72 -23.78
N PHE A 210 -5.10 -42.12 -22.77
CA PHE A 210 -5.39 -43.32 -21.96
C PHE A 210 -6.69 -43.18 -21.17
N MET A 211 -6.98 -41.99 -20.64
CA MET A 211 -8.20 -41.70 -19.89
C MET A 211 -9.49 -41.79 -20.75
N ARG A 212 -9.38 -41.87 -22.08
CA ARG A 212 -10.54 -42.16 -22.95
C ARG A 212 -11.01 -43.61 -22.86
N ASP A 213 -10.19 -44.53 -22.35
CA ASP A 213 -10.58 -45.91 -22.09
C ASP A 213 -11.20 -46.05 -20.69
N PRO A 214 -12.50 -46.37 -20.57
CA PRO A 214 -13.14 -46.56 -19.27
C PRO A 214 -12.49 -47.65 -18.41
N GLN A 215 -11.94 -48.71 -19.02
CA GLN A 215 -11.28 -49.78 -18.27
C GLN A 215 -9.97 -49.30 -17.64
N PHE A 216 -9.26 -48.41 -18.33
CA PHE A 216 -8.07 -47.75 -17.80
C PHE A 216 -8.43 -46.85 -16.62
N VAL A 217 -9.46 -46.01 -16.76
CA VAL A 217 -9.94 -45.11 -15.68
C VAL A 217 -10.38 -45.90 -14.46
N ASP A 218 -11.15 -46.99 -14.64
CA ASP A 218 -11.56 -47.86 -13.54
C ASP A 218 -10.36 -48.50 -12.82
N ALA A 219 -9.37 -48.97 -13.57
CA ALA A 219 -8.14 -49.52 -13.00
C ALA A 219 -7.31 -48.46 -12.25
N LEU A 220 -7.30 -47.22 -12.75
CA LEU A 220 -6.61 -46.09 -12.13
C LEU A 220 -7.31 -45.68 -10.82
N HIS A 221 -8.65 -45.59 -10.82
CA HIS A 221 -9.43 -45.36 -9.60
C HIS A 221 -9.18 -46.43 -8.53
N GLN A 222 -9.09 -47.70 -8.92
CA GLN A 222 -8.75 -48.79 -7.99
C GLN A 222 -7.33 -48.64 -7.42
N ALA A 223 -6.36 -48.27 -8.26
CA ALA A 223 -4.99 -48.01 -7.82
C ALA A 223 -4.90 -46.83 -6.83
N ILE A 224 -5.57 -45.71 -7.14
CA ILE A 224 -5.67 -44.54 -6.26
C ILE A 224 -6.35 -44.91 -4.93
N ALA A 225 -7.46 -45.65 -4.98
CA ALA A 225 -8.17 -46.09 -3.77
C ALA A 225 -7.30 -47.02 -2.90
N ALA A 226 -6.54 -47.92 -3.51
CA ALA A 226 -5.60 -48.80 -2.80
C ALA A 226 -4.48 -48.00 -2.12
N LEU A 227 -3.93 -47.01 -2.82
CA LEU A 227 -2.89 -46.12 -2.26
C LEU A 227 -3.44 -45.29 -1.09
N ASN A 228 -4.62 -44.67 -1.24
CA ASN A 228 -5.24 -43.87 -0.19
C ASN A 228 -5.60 -44.68 1.07
N ALA A 229 -5.85 -45.98 0.92
CA ALA A 229 -6.09 -46.88 2.05
C ALA A 229 -4.80 -47.24 2.82
N ASP A 230 -3.62 -47.07 2.22
CA ASP A 230 -2.32 -47.36 2.83
C ASP A 230 -1.59 -46.06 3.21
N LYS A 231 -1.71 -45.69 4.49
CA LYS A 231 -1.07 -44.50 5.06
C LYS A 231 0.45 -44.48 4.87
N ALA A 232 1.12 -45.63 4.92
CA ALA A 232 2.56 -45.70 4.74
C ALA A 232 2.93 -45.46 3.28
N ALA A 233 2.17 -46.03 2.33
CA ALA A 233 2.38 -45.79 0.91
C ALA A 233 2.10 -44.32 0.54
N LEU A 234 1.02 -43.73 1.06
CA LEU A 234 0.70 -42.31 0.85
C LEU A 234 1.78 -41.39 1.44
N HIS A 235 2.29 -41.69 2.64
CA HIS A 235 3.42 -40.97 3.23
C HIS A 235 4.69 -41.07 2.38
N ASN A 236 5.03 -42.27 1.90
CA ASN A 236 6.20 -42.46 1.06
C ASN A 236 6.10 -41.70 -0.28
N LEU A 237 4.91 -41.69 -0.89
CA LEU A 237 4.67 -40.91 -2.11
C LEU A 237 4.81 -39.41 -1.84
N HIS A 238 4.25 -38.92 -0.73
CA HIS A 238 4.44 -37.53 -0.28
C HIS A 238 5.93 -37.19 -0.06
N GLU A 239 6.68 -38.09 0.59
CA GLU A 239 8.12 -37.90 0.80
C GLU A 239 8.96 -38.01 -0.49
N ALA A 240 8.40 -38.53 -1.58
CA ALA A 240 9.05 -38.51 -2.88
C ALA A 240 8.87 -37.18 -3.64
N GLN A 241 7.99 -36.28 -3.19
CA GLN A 241 7.71 -35.01 -3.88
C GLN A 241 8.79 -33.96 -3.64
N ASN A 242 8.89 -32.99 -4.57
CA ASN A 242 9.78 -31.82 -4.48
C ASN A 242 9.32 -30.81 -3.41
N TRP A 243 8.09 -30.95 -2.95
CA TRP A 243 7.47 -30.13 -1.92
C TRP A 243 7.09 -30.98 -0.70
N ARG A 244 6.82 -30.30 0.42
CA ARG A 244 6.39 -30.91 1.66
C ARG A 244 5.28 -30.10 2.30
N LEU A 245 4.13 -30.72 2.50
CA LEU A 245 3.04 -30.19 3.31
C LEU A 245 3.48 -29.96 4.77
N ALA A 246 3.04 -28.84 5.33
CA ALA A 246 3.30 -28.48 6.71
C ALA A 246 2.10 -27.82 7.37
N TRP A 247 2.08 -27.90 8.70
CA TRP A 247 1.18 -27.10 9.52
C TRP A 247 1.42 -25.61 9.27
N TRP A 248 0.36 -24.84 9.04
CA TRP A 248 0.47 -23.42 8.68
C TRP A 248 1.33 -22.60 9.64
N ARG A 249 1.33 -22.94 10.93
CA ARG A 249 2.14 -22.25 11.96
C ARG A 249 3.64 -22.40 11.77
N LEU A 250 4.10 -23.42 11.04
CA LEU A 250 5.52 -23.64 10.74
C LEU A 250 6.05 -22.62 9.73
N ALA A 251 5.18 -21.98 8.93
CA ALA A 251 5.56 -21.03 7.88
C ALA A 251 6.47 -19.92 8.41
N ARG A 252 6.18 -19.38 9.60
CA ARG A 252 6.95 -18.26 10.17
C ARG A 252 8.44 -18.60 10.40
N GLU A 253 8.76 -19.88 10.65
CA GLU A 253 10.10 -20.34 11.06
C GLU A 253 10.87 -21.04 9.95
N LYS A 254 10.18 -21.77 9.07
CA LYS A 254 10.82 -22.72 8.14
C LYS A 254 10.39 -22.57 6.69
N LEU A 255 9.75 -21.47 6.32
CA LEU A 255 9.40 -21.28 4.91
C LEU A 255 10.65 -21.33 4.04
N SER A 256 10.52 -22.01 2.91
CA SER A 256 11.64 -22.29 2.01
C SER A 256 11.84 -21.23 0.95
N TYR A 257 11.07 -20.14 0.95
CA TYR A 257 11.10 -19.09 -0.06
C TYR A 257 10.84 -17.71 0.54
N ARG A 258 11.34 -16.66 -0.11
CA ARG A 258 11.04 -15.26 0.24
C ARG A 258 9.58 -14.95 -0.09
N ARG A 259 8.90 -14.25 0.82
CA ARG A 259 7.52 -13.77 0.63
C ARG A 259 7.44 -12.27 0.42
N PHE A 260 6.25 -11.79 0.06
CA PHE A 260 5.85 -10.41 0.33
C PHE A 260 5.41 -10.27 1.80
N PHE A 261 6.17 -9.49 2.59
CA PHE A 261 5.99 -9.35 4.04
C PHE A 261 5.88 -10.71 4.75
N GLU A 262 4.75 -10.98 5.40
CA GLU A 262 4.46 -12.23 6.11
C GLU A 262 3.47 -13.15 5.37
N ILE A 263 3.03 -12.78 4.16
CA ILE A 263 1.96 -13.45 3.42
C ILE A 263 2.52 -14.66 2.67
N ALA A 264 2.18 -15.87 3.13
CA ALA A 264 2.67 -17.12 2.54
C ALA A 264 2.19 -17.36 1.11
N ASP A 265 1.05 -16.78 0.75
CA ASP A 265 0.42 -16.92 -0.55
C ASP A 265 1.06 -16.05 -1.64
N LEU A 266 2.09 -15.26 -1.31
CA LEU A 266 2.80 -14.39 -2.24
C LEU A 266 4.29 -14.72 -2.27
N ILE A 267 4.75 -15.40 -3.32
CA ILE A 267 6.14 -15.83 -3.48
C ILE A 267 6.98 -14.79 -4.22
N GLY A 268 8.17 -14.49 -3.69
CA GLY A 268 9.11 -13.53 -4.26
C GLY A 268 9.66 -13.95 -5.62
N VAL A 269 9.66 -13.03 -6.57
CA VAL A 269 10.20 -13.18 -7.93
C VAL A 269 11.58 -12.54 -8.04
N ARG A 270 12.49 -13.21 -8.76
CA ARG A 270 13.89 -12.80 -8.95
C ARG A 270 14.09 -11.95 -10.20
N GLN A 271 13.60 -10.71 -10.14
CA GLN A 271 13.66 -9.75 -11.25
C GLN A 271 15.10 -9.37 -11.66
N GLU A 272 16.09 -9.62 -10.81
CA GLU A 272 17.50 -9.44 -11.16
C GLU A 272 18.01 -10.44 -12.22
N ILE A 273 17.24 -11.50 -12.52
CA ILE A 273 17.54 -12.44 -13.59
C ILE A 273 16.89 -11.96 -14.89
N ARG A 274 17.72 -11.65 -15.90
CA ARG A 274 17.27 -11.12 -17.20
C ARG A 274 16.18 -11.92 -17.89
N ARG A 275 16.22 -13.26 -17.81
CA ARG A 275 15.17 -14.11 -18.38
C ARG A 275 13.83 -13.85 -17.68
N VAL A 276 13.82 -13.81 -16.36
CA VAL A 276 12.63 -13.60 -15.52
C VAL A 276 12.03 -12.22 -15.79
N PHE A 277 12.88 -11.19 -15.85
CA PHE A 277 12.49 -9.85 -16.24
C PHE A 277 11.82 -9.83 -17.62
N ARG A 278 12.48 -10.38 -18.64
CA ARG A 278 11.95 -10.44 -20.00
C ARG A 278 10.62 -11.19 -20.08
N ASP A 279 10.52 -12.35 -19.44
CA ASP A 279 9.35 -13.23 -19.54
C ASP A 279 8.14 -12.62 -18.79
N SER A 280 8.37 -11.91 -17.67
CA SER A 280 7.32 -11.18 -16.94
C SER A 280 6.89 -9.86 -17.59
N HIS A 281 7.76 -9.18 -18.34
CA HIS A 281 7.45 -7.86 -18.94
C HIS A 281 7.03 -7.91 -20.41
N ARG A 282 6.92 -9.11 -21.00
CA ARG A 282 6.64 -9.26 -22.44
C ARG A 282 5.33 -8.59 -22.87
N LEU A 283 4.24 -8.77 -22.12
CA LEU A 283 2.95 -8.14 -22.42
C LEU A 283 3.03 -6.61 -22.24
N VAL A 284 3.64 -6.13 -21.15
CA VAL A 284 3.89 -4.70 -20.92
C VAL A 284 4.57 -4.03 -22.12
N PHE A 285 5.66 -4.62 -22.64
CA PHE A 285 6.34 -4.09 -23.82
C PHE A 285 5.52 -4.21 -25.11
N SER A 286 4.61 -5.19 -25.19
CA SER A 286 3.65 -5.30 -26.30
C SER A 286 2.63 -4.15 -26.29
N LEU A 287 2.12 -3.79 -25.11
CA LEU A 287 1.22 -2.66 -24.94
C LEU A 287 1.91 -1.33 -25.27
N ALA A 288 3.16 -1.17 -24.84
CA ALA A 288 3.99 -0.02 -25.21
C ALA A 288 4.18 0.08 -26.75
N ARG A 289 4.54 -1.02 -27.42
CA ARG A 289 4.71 -1.06 -28.89
C ARG A 289 3.45 -0.71 -29.66
N SER A 290 2.29 -1.12 -29.14
CA SER A 290 0.99 -0.84 -29.76
C SER A 290 0.44 0.54 -29.39
N GLY A 291 1.14 1.32 -28.56
CA GLY A 291 0.70 2.66 -28.13
C GLY A 291 -0.49 2.64 -27.17
N ARG A 292 -0.72 1.50 -26.49
CA ARG A 292 -1.81 1.28 -25.52
C ARG A 292 -1.39 1.50 -24.06
N LEU A 293 -0.13 1.88 -23.84
CA LEU A 293 0.47 2.13 -22.53
C LEU A 293 1.15 3.51 -22.53
N ASP A 294 0.77 4.37 -21.59
CA ASP A 294 1.40 5.69 -21.39
C ASP A 294 2.29 5.71 -20.13
N GLY A 295 2.18 4.73 -19.23
CA GLY A 295 3.09 4.61 -18.10
C GLY A 295 2.86 3.37 -17.24
N LEU A 296 3.72 3.19 -16.24
CA LEU A 296 3.64 2.14 -15.24
C LEU A 296 3.74 2.74 -13.84
N ARG A 297 2.96 2.22 -12.91
CA ARG A 297 3.25 2.31 -11.47
C ARG A 297 3.82 0.96 -11.03
N ILE A 298 4.96 1.00 -10.36
CA ILE A 298 5.67 -0.18 -9.87
C ILE A 298 5.32 -0.41 -8.41
N ASP A 299 4.61 -1.51 -8.16
CA ASP A 299 4.29 -1.99 -6.82
C ASP A 299 5.54 -2.40 -6.05
N HIS A 300 5.59 -2.03 -4.78
CA HIS A 300 6.57 -2.48 -3.80
C HIS A 300 8.00 -2.56 -4.33
N VAL A 301 8.50 -1.44 -4.88
CA VAL A 301 9.84 -1.39 -5.50
C VAL A 301 10.94 -1.77 -4.50
N ASP A 302 10.72 -1.51 -3.21
CA ASP A 302 11.62 -1.83 -2.10
C ASP A 302 11.70 -3.33 -1.78
N GLY A 303 10.87 -4.18 -2.39
CA GLY A 303 11.03 -5.64 -2.33
C GLY A 303 11.99 -6.19 -3.40
N VAL A 304 12.27 -5.42 -4.45
CA VAL A 304 13.13 -5.84 -5.56
C VAL A 304 14.59 -5.89 -5.11
N ALA A 305 15.33 -6.88 -5.60
CA ALA A 305 16.73 -7.12 -5.22
C ALA A 305 17.65 -5.93 -5.54
N ASP A 306 17.54 -5.39 -6.76
CA ASP A 306 18.26 -4.21 -7.24
C ASP A 306 17.29 -3.25 -7.96
N PRO A 307 16.59 -2.36 -7.21
CA PRO A 307 15.61 -1.44 -7.77
C PRO A 307 16.17 -0.56 -8.89
N LYS A 308 17.41 -0.06 -8.71
CA LYS A 308 18.05 0.83 -9.69
C LYS A 308 18.28 0.10 -11.02
N ALA A 309 18.85 -1.10 -10.98
CA ALA A 309 19.09 -1.89 -12.19
C ALA A 309 17.77 -2.28 -12.87
N TYR A 310 16.79 -2.73 -12.09
CA TYR A 310 15.45 -3.08 -12.57
C TYR A 310 14.77 -1.91 -13.31
N LEU A 311 14.73 -0.73 -12.68
CA LEU A 311 14.10 0.46 -13.27
C LEU A 311 14.86 0.94 -14.53
N ALA A 312 16.19 0.83 -14.54
CA ALA A 312 16.97 1.14 -15.73
C ALA A 312 16.70 0.18 -16.89
N GLU A 313 16.59 -1.12 -16.61
CA GLU A 313 16.25 -2.14 -17.62
C GLU A 313 14.82 -1.94 -18.14
N LEU A 314 13.86 -1.61 -17.26
CA LEU A 314 12.49 -1.26 -17.63
C LEU A 314 12.42 -0.02 -18.53
N ARG A 315 13.14 1.05 -18.17
CA ARG A 315 13.23 2.27 -19.00
C ARG A 315 13.80 1.96 -20.38
N GLN A 316 14.87 1.17 -20.46
CA GLN A 316 15.47 0.74 -21.73
C GLN A 316 14.49 -0.09 -22.57
N GLY A 317 13.75 -1.00 -21.94
CA GLY A 317 12.72 -1.80 -22.59
C GLY A 317 11.59 -0.95 -23.17
N LEU A 318 11.11 0.07 -22.44
CA LEU A 318 10.09 1.01 -22.93
C LEU A 318 10.59 1.86 -24.10
N VAL A 319 11.84 2.34 -24.05
CA VAL A 319 12.47 3.06 -25.16
C VAL A 319 12.57 2.16 -26.40
N ALA A 320 13.05 0.92 -26.23
CA ALA A 320 13.16 -0.06 -27.31
C ALA A 320 11.79 -0.46 -27.88
N ALA A 321 10.74 -0.42 -27.06
CA ALA A 321 9.36 -0.62 -27.48
C ALA A 321 8.74 0.61 -28.20
N GLY A 322 9.49 1.71 -28.39
CA GLY A 322 8.98 2.92 -29.06
C GLY A 322 8.16 3.84 -28.16
N ALA A 323 8.23 3.66 -26.84
CA ALA A 323 7.55 4.46 -25.82
C ALA A 323 8.54 5.22 -24.90
N PRO A 324 9.45 6.06 -25.46
CA PRO A 324 10.49 6.73 -24.67
C PRO A 324 9.95 7.76 -23.65
N LYS A 325 8.67 8.12 -23.79
CA LYS A 325 7.97 9.08 -22.92
C LYS A 325 6.99 8.39 -21.95
N ALA A 326 6.94 7.06 -21.93
CA ALA A 326 6.09 6.37 -20.97
C ALA A 326 6.60 6.64 -19.55
N THR A 327 5.73 6.98 -18.61
CA THR A 327 6.15 7.32 -17.24
C THR A 327 6.37 6.06 -16.40
N LEU A 328 7.25 6.15 -15.41
CA LEU A 328 7.51 5.16 -14.37
C LEU A 328 7.34 5.86 -13.03
N HIS A 329 6.31 5.45 -12.29
CA HIS A 329 6.08 5.84 -10.91
C HIS A 329 6.39 4.66 -10.00
N VAL A 330 6.92 4.92 -8.81
CA VAL A 330 7.24 3.85 -7.84
C VAL A 330 6.42 4.01 -6.59
N GLU A 331 5.82 2.92 -6.11
CA GLU A 331 5.41 2.86 -4.73
C GLU A 331 6.65 2.72 -3.85
N LYS A 332 6.98 3.81 -3.16
CA LYS A 332 8.11 3.90 -2.25
C LYS A 332 7.77 4.87 -1.14
N ILE A 333 7.95 4.45 0.11
CA ILE A 333 7.69 5.28 1.28
C ILE A 333 8.96 6.04 1.65
N LEU A 334 8.88 7.35 1.71
CA LEU A 334 9.96 8.22 2.17
C LEU A 334 9.73 8.57 3.65
N THR A 335 10.74 8.44 4.49
CA THR A 335 10.66 8.79 5.92
C THR A 335 11.59 9.93 6.29
N GLY A 336 11.14 10.84 7.16
CA GLY A 336 11.90 11.97 7.64
C GLY A 336 12.54 12.78 6.49
N PRO A 337 13.85 13.04 6.53
CA PRO A 337 14.54 13.82 5.49
C PRO A 337 14.93 12.99 4.25
N GLU A 338 14.46 11.74 4.11
CA GLU A 338 14.78 10.91 2.94
C GLU A 338 14.25 11.56 1.65
N ARG A 339 15.08 11.56 0.61
CA ARG A 339 14.72 12.03 -0.73
C ARG A 339 14.70 10.87 -1.71
N LEU A 340 13.88 10.99 -2.76
CA LEU A 340 13.86 10.02 -3.84
C LEU A 340 15.23 9.97 -4.53
N ARG A 341 15.69 8.77 -4.88
CA ARG A 341 17.00 8.56 -5.51
C ARG A 341 17.02 9.19 -6.90
N LYS A 342 17.84 10.24 -7.07
CA LYS A 342 17.94 11.04 -8.31
C LYS A 342 18.48 10.27 -9.52
N ASP A 343 19.15 9.15 -9.28
CA ASP A 343 19.70 8.28 -10.32
C ASP A 343 18.72 7.17 -10.74
N TRP A 344 17.55 7.08 -10.11
CA TRP A 344 16.44 6.26 -10.60
C TRP A 344 15.77 6.99 -11.75
N GLN A 345 15.67 6.33 -12.90
CA GLN A 345 15.08 6.90 -14.11
C GLN A 345 13.54 6.84 -14.04
N VAL A 346 12.95 7.53 -13.06
CA VAL A 346 11.52 7.53 -12.72
C VAL A 346 10.98 8.95 -12.64
N GLU A 347 9.67 9.12 -12.80
CA GLU A 347 8.99 10.41 -12.75
C GLU A 347 8.64 10.86 -11.31
N GLY A 348 8.59 9.93 -10.36
CA GLY A 348 8.39 10.19 -8.94
C GLY A 348 7.77 9.02 -8.19
N THR A 349 7.35 9.26 -6.95
CA THR A 349 6.62 8.27 -6.14
C THR A 349 5.11 8.29 -6.45
N THR A 350 4.36 7.43 -5.76
CA THR A 350 2.89 7.48 -5.70
C THR A 350 2.32 8.56 -4.77
N GLY A 351 3.15 9.28 -4.01
CA GLY A 351 2.76 10.52 -3.35
C GLY A 351 2.41 10.48 -1.87
N TYR A 352 2.79 9.43 -1.12
CA TYR A 352 2.54 9.38 0.33
C TYR A 352 3.21 10.53 1.09
N GLU A 353 4.38 10.98 0.64
CA GLU A 353 5.07 12.14 1.22
C GLU A 353 4.28 13.46 1.08
N PHE A 354 3.37 13.55 0.10
CA PHE A 354 2.46 14.69 -0.01
C PHE A 354 1.41 14.68 1.12
N ILE A 355 0.93 13.51 1.54
CA ILE A 355 0.03 13.37 2.69
C ILE A 355 0.75 13.82 3.97
N THR A 356 2.00 13.43 4.15
CA THR A 356 2.84 13.84 5.30
C THR A 356 3.07 15.35 5.32
N ALA A 357 3.36 15.97 4.17
CA ALA A 357 3.49 17.43 4.07
C ALA A 357 2.19 18.18 4.43
N LEU A 358 1.03 17.64 4.04
CA LEU A 358 -0.27 18.22 4.41
C LEU A 358 -0.60 18.02 5.89
N ALA A 359 -0.24 16.89 6.49
CA ALA A 359 -0.34 16.70 7.94
C ALA A 359 0.50 17.76 8.68
N GLY A 360 1.72 18.03 8.20
CA GLY A 360 2.57 19.13 8.68
C GLY A 360 1.91 20.51 8.58
N LEU A 361 1.12 20.75 7.54
CA LEU A 361 0.42 22.02 7.31
C LEU A 361 -0.81 22.20 8.21
N TYR A 362 -1.62 21.15 8.36
CA TYR A 362 -2.96 21.23 8.97
C TYR A 362 -3.01 20.88 10.45
N VAL A 363 -2.01 20.18 10.99
CA VAL A 363 -1.90 19.96 12.44
C VAL A 363 -1.35 21.20 13.13
N ASP A 364 -1.99 21.62 14.22
CA ASP A 364 -1.50 22.71 15.07
C ASP A 364 -0.38 22.21 15.99
N GLY A 365 0.87 22.38 15.52
CA GLY A 365 2.05 22.02 16.30
C GLY A 365 2.19 22.74 17.63
N SER A 366 1.54 23.90 17.82
CA SER A 366 1.58 24.61 19.11
C SER A 366 0.81 23.90 20.22
N LYS A 367 -0.02 22.90 19.87
CA LYS A 367 -0.92 22.17 20.77
C LYS A 367 -0.46 20.75 21.05
N GLU A 368 0.75 20.35 20.64
CA GLU A 368 1.26 19.00 20.87
C GLU A 368 1.22 18.59 22.34
N ALA A 369 1.67 19.46 23.25
CA ALA A 369 1.69 19.18 24.68
C ALA A 369 0.28 18.97 25.25
N ALA A 370 -0.70 19.74 24.78
CA ALA A 370 -2.09 19.62 25.23
C ALA A 370 -2.74 18.32 24.72
N MET A 371 -2.51 17.95 23.46
CA MET A 371 -3.00 16.67 22.91
C MET A 371 -2.32 15.47 23.58
N SER A 372 -1.01 15.56 23.85
CA SER A 372 -0.28 14.49 24.54
C SER A 372 -0.79 14.31 25.96
N ALA A 373 -0.97 15.40 26.73
CA ALA A 373 -1.56 15.34 28.06
C ALA A 373 -2.98 14.74 28.04
N ALA A 374 -3.83 15.17 27.11
CA ALA A 374 -5.19 14.61 26.97
C ALA A 374 -5.18 13.11 26.67
N TYR A 375 -4.28 12.66 25.80
CA TYR A 375 -4.13 11.24 25.48
C TYR A 375 -3.60 10.45 26.69
N ASP A 376 -2.51 10.90 27.31
CA ASP A 376 -1.85 10.23 28.42
C ASP A 376 -2.78 10.14 29.65
N ASP A 377 -3.52 11.21 29.96
CA ASP A 377 -4.50 11.24 31.06
C ASP A 377 -5.63 10.23 30.81
N PHE A 378 -6.05 10.04 29.57
CA PHE A 378 -7.11 9.10 29.20
C PHE A 378 -6.63 7.63 29.18
N THR A 379 -5.42 7.37 28.69
CA THR A 379 -4.86 6.02 28.55
C THR A 379 -4.16 5.51 29.82
N GLY A 380 -3.85 6.39 30.77
CA GLY A 380 -3.30 6.02 32.08
C GLY A 380 -1.79 6.25 32.22
N GLY A 381 -1.16 7.00 31.33
CA GLY A 381 0.22 7.48 31.46
C GLY A 381 0.95 7.63 30.12
N PRO A 382 2.11 8.31 30.12
CA PRO A 382 2.91 8.51 28.93
C PRO A 382 3.54 7.20 28.45
N GLU A 383 3.59 7.01 27.13
CA GLU A 383 4.36 5.96 26.47
C GLU A 383 5.47 6.60 25.59
N ASP A 384 6.61 5.92 25.46
CA ASP A 384 7.70 6.37 24.60
C ASP A 384 7.55 5.76 23.20
N LEU A 385 7.13 6.59 22.23
CA LEU A 385 6.92 6.17 20.84
C LEU A 385 8.19 5.56 20.22
N HIS A 386 9.37 6.14 20.47
CA HIS A 386 10.60 5.60 19.89
C HIS A 386 10.90 4.23 20.46
N ALA A 387 10.78 4.06 21.79
CA ALA A 387 10.94 2.76 22.42
C ALA A 387 9.91 1.73 21.93
N LEU A 388 8.67 2.16 21.66
CA LEU A 388 7.62 1.31 21.10
C LEU A 388 7.97 0.86 19.67
N ILE A 389 8.39 1.76 18.78
CA ILE A 389 8.83 1.43 17.42
C ILE A 389 9.98 0.42 17.48
N ASP A 390 10.98 0.70 18.30
CA ASP A 390 12.15 -0.14 18.51
C ASP A 390 11.78 -1.54 19.01
N LYS A 391 10.82 -1.63 19.93
CA LYS A 391 10.28 -2.89 20.46
C LYS A 391 9.57 -3.67 19.35
N GLN A 392 8.72 -3.01 18.56
CA GLN A 392 7.95 -3.69 17.51
C GLN A 392 8.82 -4.11 16.34
N LYS A 393 9.82 -3.32 15.92
CA LYS A 393 10.80 -3.74 14.90
C LYS A 393 11.52 -5.01 15.32
N ARG A 394 11.96 -5.09 16.58
CA ARG A 394 12.59 -6.31 17.13
C ARG A 394 11.62 -7.48 17.14
N TYR A 395 10.39 -7.27 17.59
CA TYR A 395 9.38 -8.33 17.65
C TYR A 395 9.06 -8.88 16.26
N ILE A 396 8.71 -8.02 15.29
CA ILE A 396 8.41 -8.42 13.91
C ILE A 396 9.57 -9.19 13.30
N PHE A 397 10.80 -8.70 13.45
CA PHE A 397 11.95 -9.36 12.84
C PHE A 397 12.29 -10.71 13.49
N SER A 398 12.22 -10.80 14.83
CA SER A 398 12.55 -12.05 15.53
C SER A 398 11.41 -13.08 15.60
N HIS A 399 10.16 -12.66 15.40
CA HIS A 399 8.98 -13.53 15.52
C HIS A 399 8.31 -13.80 14.16
N ASN A 400 7.83 -12.76 13.48
CA ASN A 400 7.05 -12.90 12.24
C ASN A 400 7.94 -13.25 11.05
N LEU A 401 9.15 -12.68 11.01
CA LEU A 401 10.16 -12.86 9.95
C LEU A 401 11.34 -13.73 10.43
N ALA A 402 11.07 -14.70 11.33
CA ALA A 402 12.09 -15.56 11.92
C ALA A 402 12.84 -16.40 10.88
N GLY A 403 12.15 -16.84 9.81
CA GLY A 403 12.78 -17.52 8.67
C GLY A 403 13.79 -16.62 7.94
N GLU A 404 13.44 -15.36 7.69
CA GLU A 404 14.32 -14.38 7.05
C GLU A 404 15.51 -14.04 7.94
N MET A 405 15.32 -13.95 9.26
CA MET A 405 16.41 -13.80 10.24
C MET A 405 17.39 -14.98 10.18
N ALA A 406 16.89 -16.22 10.12
CA ALA A 406 17.73 -17.40 10.04
C ALA A 406 18.60 -17.39 8.77
N VAL A 407 18.02 -17.05 7.61
CA VAL A 407 18.75 -16.92 6.35
C VAL A 407 19.85 -15.86 6.45
N LEU A 408 19.57 -14.70 7.04
CA LEU A 408 20.56 -13.63 7.21
C LEU A 408 21.70 -14.05 8.16
N GLY A 409 21.37 -14.77 9.24
CA GLY A 409 22.36 -15.34 10.15
C GLY A 409 23.30 -16.31 9.46
N ASP A 410 22.76 -17.22 8.64
CA ASP A 410 23.54 -18.20 7.87
C ASP A 410 24.47 -17.51 6.85
N GLU A 411 23.97 -16.52 6.10
CA GLU A 411 24.77 -15.75 5.13
C GLU A 411 25.91 -14.98 5.82
N ALA A 412 25.63 -14.31 6.94
CA ALA A 412 26.65 -13.59 7.71
C ALA A 412 27.70 -14.55 8.28
N LEU A 413 27.28 -15.69 8.81
CA LEU A 413 28.17 -16.71 9.36
C LEU A 413 29.07 -17.33 8.29
N ALA A 414 28.53 -17.59 7.09
CA ALA A 414 29.30 -18.13 5.96
C ALA A 414 30.44 -17.20 5.52
N VAL A 415 30.24 -15.88 5.59
CA VAL A 415 31.31 -14.89 5.35
C VAL A 415 32.27 -14.85 6.55
N ALA A 416 31.75 -14.75 7.77
CA ALA A 416 32.53 -14.62 8.99
C ALA A 416 33.54 -15.77 9.17
N GLN A 417 33.14 -17.00 8.84
CA GLN A 417 34.00 -18.19 8.97
C GLN A 417 35.23 -18.18 8.06
N ARG A 418 35.24 -17.39 6.98
CA ARG A 418 36.37 -17.31 6.04
C ARG A 418 37.48 -16.37 6.54
N GLY A 419 37.13 -15.35 7.30
CA GLY A 419 38.08 -14.36 7.84
C GLY A 419 38.72 -14.80 9.16
N LEU A 420 40.04 -14.63 9.29
CA LEU A 420 40.78 -15.02 10.51
C LEU A 420 40.31 -14.27 11.77
N SER A 421 39.98 -12.98 11.65
CA SER A 421 39.53 -12.14 12.77
C SER A 421 38.04 -12.26 13.07
N THR A 422 37.27 -12.94 12.21
CA THR A 422 35.80 -13.04 12.30
C THR A 422 35.33 -14.48 12.52
N ARG A 423 36.23 -15.47 12.48
CA ARG A 423 35.91 -16.90 12.53
C ARG A 423 35.29 -17.35 13.86
N ASP A 424 35.53 -16.61 14.93
CA ASP A 424 34.97 -16.88 16.27
C ASP A 424 33.62 -16.17 16.51
N PHE A 425 33.07 -15.47 15.52
CA PHE A 425 31.72 -14.91 15.63
C PHE A 425 30.68 -16.04 15.59
N GLY A 426 29.94 -16.21 16.69
CA GLY A 426 28.88 -17.19 16.81
C GLY A 426 27.57 -16.77 16.14
N ALA A 427 26.74 -17.75 15.79
CA ALA A 427 25.44 -17.53 15.15
C ALA A 427 24.49 -16.64 15.97
N ASP A 428 24.43 -16.82 17.30
CA ASP A 428 23.62 -15.98 18.19
C ASP A 428 24.07 -14.52 18.17
N THR A 429 25.37 -14.26 18.33
CA THR A 429 25.93 -12.91 18.33
C THR A 429 25.69 -12.19 17.00
N LEU A 430 25.87 -12.88 15.86
CA LEU A 430 25.58 -12.33 14.54
C LEU A 430 24.08 -12.05 14.37
N SER A 431 23.20 -12.97 14.78
CA SER A 431 21.75 -12.77 14.70
C SER A 431 21.29 -11.56 15.51
N ARG A 432 21.83 -11.35 16.71
CA ARG A 432 21.57 -10.15 17.52
C ARG A 432 22.10 -8.89 16.86
N ALA A 433 23.30 -8.94 16.27
CA ALA A 433 23.87 -7.80 15.53
C ALA A 433 23.00 -7.42 14.33
N ILE A 434 22.52 -8.40 13.58
CA ILE A 434 21.59 -8.22 12.47
C ILE A 434 20.27 -7.58 12.96
N LEU A 435 19.69 -8.11 14.05
CA LEU A 435 18.46 -7.60 14.66
C LEU A 435 18.57 -6.13 15.06
N GLU A 436 19.62 -5.78 15.79
CA GLU A 436 19.82 -4.42 16.28
C GLU A 436 20.16 -3.44 15.14
N MET A 437 20.96 -3.88 14.16
CA MET A 437 21.24 -3.08 12.96
C MET A 437 19.96 -2.78 12.16
N ALA A 438 19.10 -3.77 11.94
CA ALA A 438 17.82 -3.55 11.26
C ALA A 438 16.87 -2.64 12.07
N THR A 439 16.90 -2.75 13.39
CA THR A 439 16.08 -1.92 14.28
C THR A 439 16.51 -0.45 14.22
N ALA A 440 17.82 -0.20 14.22
CA ALA A 440 18.42 1.14 14.24
C ALA A 440 18.25 1.91 12.92
N LEU A 441 17.89 1.26 11.80
CA LEU A 441 17.68 1.97 10.54
C LEU A 441 16.42 2.85 10.59
N PRO A 442 16.51 4.14 10.25
CA PRO A 442 15.37 5.07 10.25
C PRO A 442 14.58 5.05 8.91
N VAL A 443 15.09 4.34 7.91
CA VAL A 443 14.50 4.22 6.57
C VAL A 443 14.01 2.79 6.33
N TYR A 444 13.16 2.58 5.32
CA TYR A 444 12.69 1.26 4.93
C TYR A 444 13.84 0.34 4.52
N ARG A 445 14.79 0.85 3.72
CA ARG A 445 15.99 0.11 3.31
C ARG A 445 17.08 1.02 2.79
N THR A 446 18.29 0.47 2.71
CA THR A 446 19.40 1.02 1.92
C THR A 446 19.40 0.42 0.50
N TYR A 447 20.28 0.94 -0.36
CA TYR A 447 20.42 0.58 -1.77
C TYR A 447 21.89 0.34 -2.17
N SER A 448 22.63 -0.32 -1.29
CA SER A 448 23.92 -0.93 -1.61
C SER A 448 23.73 -2.07 -2.61
N GLY A 449 24.57 -2.14 -3.63
CA GLY A 449 24.49 -3.18 -4.66
C GLY A 449 25.72 -3.30 -5.53
N ILE A 450 25.58 -3.95 -6.69
CA ILE A 450 26.68 -4.21 -7.64
C ILE A 450 27.30 -2.89 -8.13
N ALA A 451 26.50 -1.84 -8.27
CA ALA A 451 26.96 -0.51 -8.66
C ALA A 451 27.76 0.24 -7.57
N GLY A 452 27.86 -0.32 -6.36
CA GLY A 452 28.51 0.28 -5.21
C GLY A 452 27.55 0.65 -4.08
N VAL A 453 28.06 1.40 -3.11
CA VAL A 453 27.33 1.86 -1.93
C VAL A 453 27.12 3.37 -2.01
N PRO A 454 25.89 3.88 -2.11
CA PRO A 454 25.61 5.31 -2.09
C PRO A 454 26.17 6.00 -0.83
N ASP A 455 26.67 7.23 -0.98
CA ASP A 455 27.25 7.98 0.15
C ASP A 455 26.25 8.24 1.28
N GLU A 456 24.98 8.47 0.93
CA GLU A 456 23.90 8.63 1.91
C GLU A 456 23.64 7.34 2.70
N ASP A 457 23.69 6.19 2.03
CA ASP A 457 23.50 4.89 2.68
C ASP A 457 24.69 4.52 3.56
N ARG A 458 25.91 4.86 3.12
CA ARG A 458 27.11 4.70 3.96
C ARG A 458 26.97 5.46 5.28
N ARG A 459 26.47 6.70 5.25
CA ARG A 459 26.22 7.49 6.48
C ARG A 459 25.13 6.88 7.35
N LEU A 460 24.04 6.39 6.75
CA LEU A 460 22.97 5.69 7.49
C LEU A 460 23.49 4.44 8.18
N ILE A 461 24.29 3.63 7.48
CA ILE A 461 24.90 2.41 8.03
C ILE A 461 25.88 2.77 9.17
N ASP A 462 26.74 3.76 8.98
CA ASP A 462 27.71 4.19 10.00
C ASP A 462 27.02 4.77 11.25
N ALA A 463 25.92 5.52 11.06
CA ALA A 463 25.09 6.00 12.17
C ALA A 463 24.42 4.84 12.92
N ALA A 464 23.86 3.86 12.21
CA ALA A 464 23.27 2.67 12.81
C ALA A 464 24.30 1.85 13.60
N VAL A 465 25.51 1.64 13.05
CA VAL A 465 26.61 0.98 13.78
C VAL A 465 26.93 1.72 15.07
N THR A 466 27.07 3.05 15.00
CA THR A 466 27.39 3.89 16.15
C THR A 466 26.30 3.80 17.23
N GLN A 467 25.02 3.86 16.82
CA GLN A 467 23.88 3.75 17.72
C GLN A 467 23.83 2.38 18.40
N VAL A 468 24.02 1.29 17.66
CA VAL A 468 23.97 -0.07 18.19
C VAL A 468 25.12 -0.33 19.17
N GLN A 469 26.34 0.11 18.86
CA GLN A 469 27.49 0.02 19.76
C GLN A 469 27.29 0.83 21.04
N ALA A 470 26.72 2.05 20.93
CA ALA A 470 26.42 2.90 22.08
C ALA A 470 25.35 2.29 23.01
N ALA A 471 24.38 1.56 22.46
CA ALA A 471 23.31 0.92 23.22
C ALA A 471 23.79 -0.27 24.07
N ARG A 472 24.99 -0.83 23.80
CA ARG A 472 25.61 -1.95 24.55
C ARG A 472 24.69 -3.17 24.72
N LYS A 473 23.79 -3.42 23.76
CA LYS A 473 22.93 -4.61 23.70
C LYS A 473 23.67 -5.86 23.23
N ILE A 474 24.88 -5.68 22.68
CA ILE A 474 25.78 -6.74 22.22
C ILE A 474 27.09 -6.59 22.98
N GLU A 475 27.64 -7.72 23.40
CA GLU A 475 28.80 -7.80 24.31
C GLU A 475 30.10 -7.28 23.67
N ALA A 476 30.18 -7.31 22.34
CA ALA A 476 31.34 -6.96 21.55
C ALA A 476 30.96 -6.02 20.40
N ASP A 477 31.84 -5.07 20.09
CA ASP A 477 31.62 -4.06 19.04
C ASP A 477 31.95 -4.60 17.64
N GLU A 478 32.80 -5.63 17.57
CA GLU A 478 33.32 -6.25 16.35
C GLU A 478 32.25 -6.94 15.49
N PRO A 479 31.29 -7.72 16.05
CA PRO A 479 30.19 -8.28 15.27
C PRO A 479 29.30 -7.20 14.64
N VAL A 480 29.03 -6.10 15.36
CA VAL A 480 28.24 -4.96 14.84
C VAL A 480 28.99 -4.29 13.69
N ALA A 481 30.28 -4.01 13.88
CA ALA A 481 31.14 -3.45 12.84
C ALA A 481 31.22 -4.39 11.61
N PHE A 482 31.22 -5.70 11.81
CA PHE A 482 31.20 -6.68 10.74
C PHE A 482 29.90 -6.65 9.93
N ILE A 483 28.73 -6.58 10.57
CA ILE A 483 27.46 -6.37 9.84
C ILE A 483 27.50 -5.06 9.05
N GLY A 484 28.03 -3.98 9.64
CA GLY A 484 28.25 -2.72 8.92
C GLY A 484 29.16 -2.87 7.70
N ARG A 485 30.22 -3.69 7.79
CA ARG A 485 31.10 -4.00 6.64
C ARG A 485 30.39 -4.81 5.56
N LEU A 486 29.54 -5.78 5.92
CA LEU A 486 28.70 -6.52 4.98
C LEU A 486 27.83 -5.57 4.17
N LEU A 487 27.08 -4.70 4.85
CA LEU A 487 26.18 -3.71 4.21
C LEU A 487 26.91 -2.67 3.35
N LYS A 488 28.18 -2.37 3.69
CA LYS A 488 29.06 -1.48 2.93
C LYS A 488 29.89 -2.18 1.85
N LEU A 489 29.72 -3.49 1.67
CA LEU A 489 30.49 -4.31 0.72
C LEU A 489 32.02 -4.13 0.87
N ASP A 490 32.49 -3.96 2.12
CA ASP A 490 33.85 -3.55 2.45
C ASP A 490 34.80 -4.77 2.60
N PHE A 491 35.06 -5.42 1.46
CA PHE A 491 35.90 -6.62 1.33
C PHE A 491 36.74 -6.61 0.05
N GLU A 492 37.93 -7.20 0.11
CA GLU A 492 38.84 -7.32 -1.05
C GLU A 492 38.72 -8.68 -1.74
N ASP A 493 38.47 -9.77 -0.99
CA ASP A 493 38.33 -11.11 -1.55
C ASP A 493 36.98 -11.27 -2.27
N GLY A 494 37.02 -11.82 -3.50
CA GLY A 494 35.83 -11.95 -4.33
C GLY A 494 34.73 -12.85 -3.76
N LYS A 495 35.06 -13.88 -2.96
CA LYS A 495 34.05 -14.73 -2.30
C LYS A 495 33.38 -14.00 -1.15
N ASP A 496 34.13 -13.19 -0.42
CA ASP A 496 33.59 -12.34 0.65
C ASP A 496 32.71 -11.23 0.10
N VAL A 497 33.10 -10.59 -1.01
CA VAL A 497 32.24 -9.64 -1.73
C VAL A 497 30.95 -10.32 -2.19
N ALA A 498 31.02 -11.53 -2.76
CA ALA A 498 29.83 -12.27 -3.20
C ALA A 498 28.88 -12.61 -2.02
N GLY A 499 29.44 -13.07 -0.89
CA GLY A 499 28.64 -13.33 0.32
C GLY A 499 28.05 -12.04 0.92
N ALA A 500 28.81 -10.94 0.95
CA ALA A 500 28.33 -9.64 1.38
C ALA A 500 27.21 -9.10 0.49
N LEU A 501 27.28 -9.33 -0.83
CA LEU A 501 26.21 -8.99 -1.77
C LEU A 501 24.93 -9.81 -1.51
N ASN A 502 25.05 -11.12 -1.26
CA ASN A 502 23.90 -11.96 -0.92
C ASN A 502 23.24 -11.49 0.39
N PHE A 503 24.05 -11.34 1.44
CA PHE A 503 23.59 -10.83 2.73
C PHE A 503 22.91 -9.46 2.59
N THR A 504 23.55 -8.51 1.92
CA THR A 504 23.05 -7.14 1.76
C THR A 504 21.77 -7.09 0.95
N ARG A 505 21.67 -7.87 -0.14
CA ARG A 505 20.43 -8.00 -0.91
C ARG A 505 19.29 -8.47 -0.02
N ARG A 506 19.50 -9.56 0.71
CA ARG A 506 18.50 -10.12 1.64
C ARG A 506 18.11 -9.14 2.72
N PHE A 507 19.10 -8.51 3.34
CA PHE A 507 18.87 -7.58 4.43
C PHE A 507 18.00 -6.42 3.96
N GLN A 508 18.33 -5.83 2.82
CA GLN A 508 17.57 -4.72 2.24
C GLN A 508 16.16 -5.12 1.76
N GLN A 509 15.95 -6.36 1.29
CA GLN A 509 14.62 -6.87 0.97
C GLN A 509 13.77 -7.14 2.23
N THR A 510 14.41 -7.41 3.38
CA THR A 510 13.73 -7.70 4.65
C THR A 510 13.43 -6.43 5.45
N THR A 511 14.31 -5.42 5.46
CA THR A 511 14.11 -4.23 6.33
C THR A 511 12.88 -3.41 5.95
N GLY A 512 12.49 -3.40 4.67
CA GLY A 512 11.25 -2.75 4.24
C GLY A 512 10.02 -3.39 4.87
N ALA A 513 9.99 -4.74 4.93
CA ALA A 513 8.94 -5.50 5.61
C ALA A 513 8.93 -5.25 7.12
N ILE A 514 10.11 -5.17 7.75
CA ILE A 514 10.22 -4.86 9.18
C ILE A 514 9.60 -3.49 9.46
N MET A 515 9.94 -2.46 8.68
CA MET A 515 9.40 -1.11 8.88
C MET A 515 7.88 -1.09 8.70
N ALA A 516 7.38 -1.62 7.58
CA ALA A 516 5.94 -1.64 7.29
C ALA A 516 5.15 -2.37 8.37
N LYS A 517 5.55 -3.60 8.72
CA LYS A 517 4.80 -4.44 9.67
C LYS A 517 4.91 -3.94 11.12
N ALA A 518 6.05 -3.37 11.51
CA ALA A 518 6.24 -2.84 12.86
C ALA A 518 5.60 -1.47 13.04
N VAL A 519 5.73 -0.58 12.08
CA VAL A 519 5.25 0.81 12.22
C VAL A 519 3.83 0.94 11.71
N GLU A 520 3.60 0.69 10.42
CA GLU A 520 2.31 0.92 9.78
C GLU A 520 1.22 -0.03 10.25
N ASP A 521 1.57 -1.30 10.45
CA ASP A 521 0.62 -2.37 10.79
C ASP A 521 0.70 -2.78 12.27
N THR A 522 1.39 -2.01 13.12
CA THR A 522 1.38 -2.27 14.57
C THR A 522 1.41 -0.98 15.38
N VAL A 523 2.47 -0.16 15.29
CA VAL A 523 2.58 1.09 16.08
C VAL A 523 1.42 2.04 15.79
N PHE A 524 0.98 2.18 14.53
CA PHE A 524 -0.17 3.02 14.16
C PHE A 524 -1.51 2.61 14.78
N TYR A 525 -1.59 1.39 15.34
CA TYR A 525 -2.77 0.88 16.02
C TYR A 525 -2.63 0.86 17.55
N ARG A 526 -1.43 1.17 18.08
CA ARG A 526 -1.14 1.28 19.51
C ARG A 526 -0.97 2.71 19.97
N TRP A 527 -0.21 3.51 19.21
CA TRP A 527 0.04 4.92 19.50
C TRP A 527 -1.07 5.79 18.90
N ASN A 528 -2.21 5.87 19.58
CA ASN A 528 -3.44 6.43 19.02
C ASN A 528 -3.65 7.92 19.36
N ARG A 529 -2.60 8.65 19.79
CA ARG A 529 -2.64 10.07 20.20
C ARG A 529 -3.48 10.92 19.24
N LEU A 530 -3.13 10.88 17.94
CA LEU A 530 -3.87 11.54 16.88
C LEU A 530 -3.85 10.66 15.62
N LEU A 531 -4.96 10.00 15.30
CA LEU A 531 -5.04 9.03 14.20
C LEU A 531 -4.79 9.64 12.82
N ALA A 532 -4.89 10.97 12.68
CA ALA A 532 -4.59 11.68 11.43
C ALA A 532 -3.11 11.57 11.01
N LEU A 533 -2.21 11.30 11.98
CA LEU A 533 -0.77 11.13 11.76
C LEU A 533 -0.37 9.65 11.56
N ASN A 534 -1.29 8.73 11.85
CA ASN A 534 -1.09 7.28 11.72
C ASN A 534 -1.53 6.84 10.31
N GLU A 535 -0.75 7.26 9.32
CA GLU A 535 -1.03 7.03 7.90
C GLU A 535 0.21 6.50 7.19
N VAL A 536 0.06 5.77 6.08
CA VAL A 536 1.19 5.24 5.28
C VAL A 536 2.15 6.37 4.91
N GLY A 537 3.43 6.24 5.30
CA GLY A 537 4.45 7.30 5.18
C GLY A 537 4.39 8.41 6.24
N GLY A 538 3.44 8.35 7.16
CA GLY A 538 3.33 9.26 8.30
C GLY A 538 4.29 8.92 9.44
N GLU A 539 4.62 9.95 10.22
CA GLU A 539 5.46 9.83 11.40
C GLU A 539 4.69 10.37 12.61
N PRO A 540 4.10 9.52 13.47
CA PRO A 540 3.22 9.96 14.57
C PRO A 540 3.88 10.88 15.62
N GLY A 541 5.21 10.91 15.63
CA GLY A 541 6.02 11.82 16.45
C GLY A 541 6.20 13.22 15.82
N HIS A 542 5.94 13.40 14.52
CA HIS A 542 6.01 14.69 13.84
C HIS A 542 4.67 15.42 13.92
N TYR A 543 4.43 16.14 15.03
CA TYR A 543 3.15 16.80 15.32
C TYR A 543 3.07 18.21 14.69
N GLY A 544 2.95 18.27 13.36
CA GLY A 544 2.85 19.54 12.63
C GLY A 544 4.19 20.20 12.31
N GLY A 545 4.22 21.01 11.26
CA GLY A 545 5.41 21.72 10.76
C GLY A 545 5.15 23.16 10.29
N GLY A 546 3.88 23.54 10.13
CA GLY A 546 3.46 24.88 9.71
C GLY A 546 3.67 25.17 8.22
N ALA A 547 3.28 26.37 7.78
CA ALA A 547 3.30 26.75 6.36
C ALA A 547 4.72 26.76 5.76
N GLN A 548 5.74 27.12 6.55
CA GLN A 548 7.12 27.17 6.06
C GLN A 548 7.68 25.78 5.72
N ALA A 549 7.44 24.78 6.57
CA ALA A 549 7.87 23.39 6.30
C ALA A 549 7.18 22.87 5.03
N PHE A 550 5.86 23.07 4.93
CA PHE A 550 5.10 22.72 3.73
C PHE A 550 5.66 23.39 2.45
N HIS A 551 6.03 24.67 2.52
CA HIS A 551 6.64 25.36 1.39
C HIS A 551 7.99 24.77 0.99
N GLU A 552 8.80 24.32 1.93
CA GLU A 552 10.08 23.65 1.65
C GLU A 552 9.84 22.29 0.99
N ASP A 553 8.89 21.50 1.49
CA ASP A 553 8.52 20.21 0.89
C ASP A 553 8.06 20.38 -0.57
N MET A 554 7.30 21.45 -0.87
CA MET A 554 6.87 21.73 -2.24
C MET A 554 8.04 22.15 -3.16
N ARG A 555 9.09 22.77 -2.61
CA ARG A 555 10.31 23.09 -3.37
C ARG A 555 11.12 21.83 -3.65
N ILE A 556 11.33 20.99 -2.64
CA ILE A 556 11.99 19.68 -2.79
C ILE A 556 11.25 18.84 -3.83
N ARG A 557 9.92 18.81 -3.76
CA ARG A 557 9.08 18.11 -4.73
C ARG A 557 9.27 18.59 -6.16
N LEU A 558 9.28 19.91 -6.38
CA LEU A 558 9.53 20.49 -7.71
C LEU A 558 10.93 20.16 -8.22
N GLU A 559 11.93 20.09 -7.33
CA GLU A 559 13.31 19.73 -7.67
C GLU A 559 13.45 18.25 -8.06
N ASP A 560 12.90 17.36 -7.25
CA ASP A 560 13.17 15.92 -7.34
C ASP A 560 12.18 15.17 -8.23
N GLN A 561 10.91 15.55 -8.20
CA GLN A 561 9.82 14.78 -8.78
C GLN A 561 8.65 15.67 -9.24
N PRO A 562 8.88 16.58 -10.22
CA PRO A 562 7.82 17.45 -10.76
C PRO A 562 6.67 16.67 -11.42
N LEU A 563 6.89 15.40 -11.77
CA LEU A 563 5.88 14.48 -12.32
C LEU A 563 5.46 13.37 -11.34
N GLY A 564 5.91 13.42 -10.08
CA GLY A 564 5.50 12.49 -9.04
C GLY A 564 4.03 12.69 -8.67
N LEU A 565 3.33 11.59 -8.38
CA LEU A 565 1.90 11.64 -8.06
C LEU A 565 1.67 12.28 -6.69
N MET A 566 0.59 13.02 -6.52
CA MET A 566 0.17 13.64 -5.27
C MET A 566 -1.13 12.97 -4.82
N ALA A 567 -0.97 11.94 -3.98
CA ALA A 567 -2.09 11.23 -3.39
C ALA A 567 -2.69 12.00 -2.20
N LEU A 568 -4.00 11.91 -2.05
CA LEU A 568 -4.68 12.19 -0.78
C LEU A 568 -5.20 10.89 -0.21
N SER A 569 -6.07 10.16 -0.92
CA SER A 569 -6.40 8.77 -0.61
C SER A 569 -5.71 7.80 -1.57
N THR A 570 -5.47 6.57 -1.11
CA THR A 570 -5.13 5.41 -1.96
C THR A 570 -5.93 4.20 -1.50
N HIS A 571 -5.75 3.06 -2.17
CA HIS A 571 -6.32 1.79 -1.72
C HIS A 571 -5.62 1.20 -0.48
N ASP A 572 -4.48 1.77 -0.04
CA ASP A 572 -3.72 1.34 1.13
C ASP A 572 -3.69 2.37 2.26
N THR A 573 -4.12 3.62 2.01
CA THR A 573 -4.25 4.60 3.08
C THR A 573 -5.16 4.07 4.19
N LYS A 574 -4.71 4.22 5.43
CA LYS A 574 -5.37 3.74 6.64
C LYS A 574 -6.70 4.43 6.89
N ARG A 575 -6.95 5.60 6.30
CA ARG A 575 -8.24 6.33 6.35
C ARG A 575 -8.50 7.08 5.03
N GLY A 576 -9.72 7.52 4.79
CA GLY A 576 -10.08 8.41 3.68
C GLY A 576 -9.58 9.85 3.88
N GLU A 577 -9.42 10.60 2.79
CA GLU A 577 -8.84 11.95 2.80
C GLU A 577 -9.65 12.97 3.60
N ASP A 578 -10.98 12.81 3.65
CA ASP A 578 -11.85 13.73 4.37
C ASP A 578 -12.10 13.28 5.82
N ALA A 579 -11.96 11.97 6.09
CA ALA A 579 -11.83 11.47 7.46
C ALA A 579 -10.57 12.06 8.13
N ARG A 580 -9.40 12.03 7.46
CA ARG A 580 -8.17 12.64 8.00
C ARG A 580 -8.27 14.15 8.13
N ALA A 581 -8.84 14.84 7.15
CA ALA A 581 -9.06 16.29 7.22
C ALA A 581 -9.86 16.70 8.46
N ARG A 582 -10.88 15.91 8.84
CA ARG A 582 -11.65 16.11 10.07
C ARG A 582 -10.83 15.87 11.32
N LEU A 583 -9.94 14.87 11.30
CA LEU A 583 -9.09 14.55 12.44
C LEU A 583 -7.98 15.59 12.66
N TYR A 584 -7.49 16.28 11.63
CA TYR A 584 -6.54 17.39 11.82
C TYR A 584 -7.13 18.48 12.73
N ALA A 585 -8.42 18.77 12.62
CA ALA A 585 -9.10 19.77 13.45
C ALA A 585 -9.10 19.43 14.96
N LEU A 586 -8.91 18.16 15.34
CA LEU A 586 -8.76 17.78 16.75
C LEU A 586 -7.51 18.40 17.38
N SER A 587 -6.46 18.63 16.58
CA SER A 587 -5.22 19.24 17.05
C SER A 587 -5.38 20.70 17.48
N GLU A 588 -6.37 21.41 16.94
CA GLU A 588 -6.63 22.83 17.22
C GLU A 588 -7.34 23.04 18.57
N ALA A 589 -8.14 22.06 19.01
CA ALA A 589 -8.88 22.12 20.27
C ALA A 589 -8.81 20.80 21.09
N PRO A 590 -7.61 20.36 21.53
CA PRO A 590 -7.44 19.08 22.22
C PRO A 590 -8.27 18.95 23.50
N GLU A 591 -8.39 20.02 24.30
CA GLU A 591 -9.12 19.99 25.56
C GLU A 591 -10.63 19.82 25.34
N LYS A 592 -11.16 20.41 24.26
CA LYS A 592 -12.57 20.23 23.89
C LYS A 592 -12.82 18.80 23.42
N TRP A 593 -11.91 18.24 22.62
CA TRP A 593 -11.98 16.86 22.19
C TRP A 593 -11.93 15.90 23.39
N ALA A 594 -10.98 16.09 24.30
CA ALA A 594 -10.85 15.30 25.52
C ALA A 594 -12.14 15.31 26.35
N GLY A 595 -12.75 16.48 26.55
CA GLY A 595 -14.02 16.59 27.26
C GLY A 595 -15.17 15.83 26.59
N ILE A 596 -15.24 15.79 25.26
CA ILE A 596 -16.22 14.97 24.52
C ILE A 596 -15.96 13.48 24.79
N VAL A 597 -14.71 13.05 24.69
CA VAL A 597 -14.31 11.65 24.90
C VAL A 597 -14.57 11.19 26.34
N GLU A 598 -14.23 11.99 27.34
CA GLU A 598 -14.47 11.69 28.76
C GLU A 598 -15.96 11.55 29.08
N GLU A 599 -16.79 12.40 28.50
CA GLU A 599 -18.25 12.27 28.61
C GLU A 599 -18.74 10.96 27.97
N CYS A 600 -18.27 10.65 26.77
CA CYS A 600 -18.65 9.41 26.08
C CYS A 600 -18.21 8.17 26.86
N ALA A 601 -16.98 8.17 27.38
CA ALA A 601 -16.44 7.10 28.21
C ALA A 601 -17.26 6.91 29.48
N ARG A 602 -17.70 7.99 30.14
CA ARG A 602 -18.60 7.91 31.31
C ARG A 602 -19.96 7.30 30.98
N ASP A 603 -20.48 7.55 29.77
CA ASP A 603 -21.76 7.01 29.32
C ASP A 603 -21.66 5.52 28.91
N LEU A 604 -20.53 5.10 28.34
CA LEU A 604 -20.37 3.78 27.71
C LEU A 604 -19.62 2.74 28.56
N ARG A 605 -18.78 3.16 29.50
CA ARG A 605 -18.08 2.25 30.43
C ARG A 605 -19.09 1.71 31.45
N GLY A 606 -19.37 0.41 31.39
CA GLY A 606 -20.26 -0.29 32.31
C GLY A 606 -19.59 -0.67 33.65
N ASP A 607 -20.39 -1.22 34.58
CA ASP A 607 -19.90 -1.76 35.85
C ASP A 607 -18.92 -2.93 35.60
N ASN A 608 -17.67 -2.74 36.05
CA ASN A 608 -16.51 -3.56 35.71
C ASN A 608 -16.52 -4.91 36.47
N ARG A 609 -17.28 -5.90 35.99
CA ARG A 609 -17.48 -7.19 36.71
C ARG A 609 -16.34 -8.20 36.61
N SER A 610 -15.36 -8.01 35.71
CA SER A 610 -14.28 -8.99 35.41
C SER A 610 -12.86 -8.52 35.73
N GLY A 611 -12.66 -7.30 36.26
CA GLY A 611 -11.34 -6.79 36.62
C GLY A 611 -10.53 -6.17 35.46
N HIS A 612 -10.98 -6.30 34.21
CA HIS A 612 -10.47 -5.59 33.04
C HIS A 612 -11.61 -4.82 32.35
N SER A 613 -11.40 -3.53 32.06
CA SER A 613 -12.33 -2.74 31.24
C SER A 613 -11.90 -2.90 29.78
N PHE A 614 -12.77 -3.45 28.94
CA PHE A 614 -12.55 -3.52 27.49
C PHE A 614 -13.53 -2.58 26.77
N PRO A 615 -13.10 -1.87 25.70
CA PRO A 615 -11.72 -1.75 25.20
C PRO A 615 -10.74 -1.17 26.21
N ASP A 616 -9.44 -1.41 26.01
CA ASP A 616 -8.38 -0.67 26.68
C ASP A 616 -8.40 0.82 26.29
N GLY A 617 -7.72 1.67 27.06
CA GLY A 617 -7.78 3.12 26.87
C GLY A 617 -7.30 3.59 25.49
N ALA A 618 -6.27 2.97 24.93
CA ALA A 618 -5.75 3.36 23.61
C ALA A 618 -6.72 2.98 22.50
N MET A 619 -7.34 1.80 22.58
CA MET A 619 -8.37 1.36 21.63
C MET A 619 -9.66 2.18 21.78
N GLU A 620 -10.08 2.53 23.00
CA GLU A 620 -11.26 3.38 23.22
C GLU A 620 -11.07 4.79 22.66
N TRP A 621 -9.89 5.40 22.89
CA TRP A 621 -9.54 6.70 22.32
C TRP A 621 -9.55 6.67 20.78
N ALA A 622 -8.99 5.59 20.21
CA ALA A 622 -9.00 5.37 18.76
C ALA A 622 -10.42 5.17 18.21
N PHE A 623 -11.30 4.51 18.96
CA PHE A 623 -12.70 4.33 18.57
C PHE A 623 -13.42 5.66 18.39
N TYR A 624 -13.30 6.60 19.34
CA TYR A 624 -14.00 7.88 19.21
C TYR A 624 -13.48 8.74 18.04
N GLN A 625 -12.17 8.74 17.80
CA GLN A 625 -11.59 9.39 16.62
C GLN A 625 -12.09 8.72 15.33
N SER A 626 -12.08 7.38 15.27
CA SER A 626 -12.55 6.63 14.10
C SER A 626 -14.04 6.85 13.85
N LEU A 627 -14.85 6.93 14.92
CA LEU A 627 -16.26 7.28 14.87
C LEU A 627 -16.45 8.70 14.31
N LEU A 628 -15.67 9.68 14.78
CA LEU A 628 -15.70 11.02 14.20
C LEU A 628 -15.33 10.99 12.70
N GLY A 629 -14.31 10.24 12.31
CA GLY A 629 -13.83 10.19 10.93
C GLY A 629 -14.78 9.50 9.93
N VAL A 630 -15.46 8.44 10.37
CA VAL A 630 -16.27 7.56 9.48
C VAL A 630 -17.68 8.09 9.19
N LEU A 631 -18.21 8.97 10.05
CA LEU A 631 -19.56 9.51 9.90
C LEU A 631 -19.66 10.46 8.69
N PRO A 632 -20.58 10.23 7.74
CA PRO A 632 -20.89 11.18 6.68
C PRO A 632 -21.29 12.56 7.24
N ALA A 633 -21.05 13.63 6.50
CA ALA A 633 -21.40 14.98 6.95
C ALA A 633 -22.91 15.22 7.03
N ASP A 634 -23.69 14.45 6.28
CA ASP A 634 -25.15 14.42 6.25
C ASP A 634 -25.76 13.35 7.16
N PHE A 635 -24.96 12.69 8.01
CA PHE A 635 -25.40 11.64 8.92
C PHE A 635 -26.57 12.08 9.82
N ASP A 636 -27.62 11.26 9.87
CA ASP A 636 -28.75 11.41 10.79
C ASP A 636 -28.63 10.44 11.98
N PRO A 637 -28.32 10.94 13.21
CA PRO A 637 -28.23 10.08 14.40
C PRO A 637 -29.57 9.44 14.80
N ALA A 638 -30.72 9.95 14.31
CA ALA A 638 -32.01 9.32 14.55
C ALA A 638 -32.24 8.11 13.61
N SER A 639 -31.62 8.11 12.43
CA SER A 639 -31.71 7.02 11.45
C SER A 639 -31.11 5.73 12.01
N ARG A 640 -31.95 4.70 12.16
CA ARG A 640 -31.48 3.38 12.58
C ARG A 640 -30.66 2.70 11.48
N GLU A 641 -31.01 2.94 10.23
CA GLU A 641 -30.34 2.33 9.08
C GLU A 641 -28.91 2.85 8.94
N GLU A 642 -28.71 4.17 8.97
CA GLU A 642 -27.37 4.77 8.90
C GLU A 642 -26.50 4.34 10.08
N ARG A 643 -27.03 4.32 11.30
CA ARG A 643 -26.30 3.81 12.47
C ARG A 643 -25.89 2.34 12.31
N ALA A 644 -26.75 1.50 11.75
CA ALA A 644 -26.43 0.10 11.48
C ALA A 644 -25.34 -0.06 10.40
N GLN A 645 -25.36 0.78 9.35
CA GLN A 645 -24.32 0.80 8.32
C GLN A 645 -22.96 1.21 8.92
N ILE A 646 -22.93 2.24 9.76
CA ILE A 646 -21.71 2.66 10.45
C ILE A 646 -21.22 1.58 11.41
N LEU A 647 -22.12 0.89 12.12
CA LEU A 647 -21.77 -0.21 13.02
C LEU A 647 -21.10 -1.36 12.27
N SER A 648 -21.63 -1.74 11.11
CA SER A 648 -21.02 -2.78 10.27
C SER A 648 -19.61 -2.40 9.83
N ARG A 649 -19.39 -1.15 9.45
CA ARG A 649 -18.07 -0.67 8.97
C ARG A 649 -17.06 -0.58 10.11
N ILE A 650 -17.45 0.04 11.24
CA ILE A 650 -16.55 0.23 12.37
C ILE A 650 -16.26 -1.09 13.10
N GLY A 651 -17.22 -2.02 13.13
CA GLY A 651 -17.02 -3.34 13.73
C GLY A 651 -15.91 -4.13 13.06
N VAL A 652 -15.92 -4.19 11.72
CA VAL A 652 -14.85 -4.83 10.92
C VAL A 652 -13.51 -4.10 11.14
N PHE A 653 -13.53 -2.77 11.18
CA PHE A 653 -12.34 -1.99 11.45
C PHE A 653 -11.75 -2.27 12.84
N LEU A 654 -12.57 -2.36 13.89
CA LEU A 654 -12.09 -2.59 15.26
C LEU A 654 -11.44 -3.97 15.40
N GLU A 655 -12.01 -5.00 14.78
CA GLU A 655 -11.41 -6.33 14.73
C GLU A 655 -10.03 -6.27 14.03
N LYS A 656 -9.95 -5.63 12.86
CA LYS A 656 -8.69 -5.44 12.15
C LYS A 656 -7.69 -4.63 12.98
N ALA A 657 -8.10 -3.50 13.54
CA ALA A 657 -7.25 -2.63 14.34
C ALA A 657 -6.70 -3.34 15.58
N ALA A 658 -7.52 -4.13 16.27
CA ALA A 658 -7.13 -4.93 17.41
C ALA A 658 -6.12 -6.03 17.04
N ARG A 659 -6.36 -6.74 15.94
CA ARG A 659 -5.44 -7.78 15.45
C ARG A 659 -4.13 -7.21 14.93
N GLU A 660 -4.16 -6.02 14.31
CA GLU A 660 -2.95 -5.30 13.91
C GLU A 660 -2.18 -4.74 15.11
N ALA A 661 -2.88 -4.27 16.15
CA ALA A 661 -2.23 -3.88 17.39
C ALA A 661 -1.47 -5.05 18.03
N LYS A 662 -1.91 -6.31 17.90
CA LYS A 662 -1.18 -7.50 18.42
C LYS A 662 -0.95 -7.45 19.94
N GLU A 663 -1.85 -6.82 20.69
CA GLU A 663 -1.72 -6.67 22.14
C GLU A 663 -2.57 -7.69 22.91
N PHE A 664 -3.86 -7.77 22.57
CA PHE A 664 -4.81 -8.71 23.17
C PHE A 664 -5.25 -9.81 22.21
N THR A 665 -5.27 -9.54 20.90
CA THR A 665 -5.62 -10.49 19.84
C THR A 665 -4.67 -10.32 18.65
N SER A 666 -4.59 -11.32 17.78
CA SER A 666 -3.80 -11.27 16.54
C SER A 666 -4.42 -12.17 15.47
N TRP A 667 -4.02 -12.00 14.21
CA TRP A 667 -4.44 -12.88 13.11
C TRP A 667 -4.07 -14.36 13.35
N THR A 668 -2.98 -14.63 14.06
CA THR A 668 -2.49 -16.00 14.30
C THR A 668 -2.97 -16.62 15.61
N ALA A 669 -3.46 -15.79 16.53
CA ALA A 669 -4.01 -16.20 17.82
C ALA A 669 -5.16 -15.26 18.20
N PRO A 670 -6.36 -15.45 17.62
CA PRO A 670 -7.51 -14.62 17.93
C PRO A 670 -8.00 -14.82 19.37
N ASP A 671 -8.31 -13.74 20.06
CA ASP A 671 -9.03 -13.73 21.34
C ASP A 671 -10.49 -13.35 21.11
N ALA A 672 -11.36 -14.36 21.06
CA ALA A 672 -12.77 -14.18 20.77
C ALA A 672 -13.52 -13.40 21.88
N GLU A 673 -13.07 -13.45 23.13
CA GLU A 673 -13.72 -12.72 24.22
C GLU A 673 -13.43 -11.21 24.09
N TYR A 674 -12.18 -10.85 23.84
CA TYR A 674 -11.79 -9.46 23.58
C TYR A 674 -12.45 -8.91 22.32
N GLU A 675 -12.41 -9.67 21.21
CA GLU A 675 -13.02 -9.25 19.95
C GLU A 675 -14.53 -9.03 20.10
N GLN A 676 -15.24 -9.93 20.80
CA GLN A 676 -16.66 -9.74 21.09
C GLN A 676 -16.91 -8.53 21.99
N ALA A 677 -16.07 -8.28 23.00
CA ALA A 677 -16.20 -7.10 23.87
C ALA A 677 -16.07 -5.78 23.08
N LEU A 678 -15.21 -5.73 22.06
CA LEU A 678 -15.11 -4.59 21.14
C LEU A 678 -16.38 -4.41 20.31
N GLN A 679 -16.93 -5.50 19.76
CA GLN A 679 -18.19 -5.44 19.01
C GLN A 679 -19.35 -4.96 19.89
N ASP A 680 -19.43 -5.46 21.12
CA ASP A 680 -20.45 -5.07 22.08
C ASP A 680 -20.30 -3.59 22.47
N PHE A 681 -19.08 -3.11 22.65
CA PHE A 681 -18.81 -1.70 22.94
C PHE A 681 -19.26 -0.78 21.79
N ALA A 682 -18.89 -1.08 20.54
CA ALA A 682 -19.34 -0.33 19.37
C ALA A 682 -20.87 -0.41 19.22
N GLY A 683 -21.45 -1.58 19.49
CA GLY A 683 -22.89 -1.82 19.50
C GLY A 683 -23.62 -0.97 20.54
N ARG A 684 -23.09 -0.83 21.77
CA ARG A 684 -23.68 0.05 22.80
C ARG A 684 -23.74 1.50 22.33
N ALA A 685 -22.66 2.01 21.74
CA ALA A 685 -22.59 3.37 21.23
C ALA A 685 -23.58 3.61 20.08
N LEU A 686 -23.54 2.79 19.03
CA LEU A 686 -24.31 3.05 17.81
C LEU A 686 -25.79 2.64 17.91
N ASN A 687 -26.16 1.74 18.81
CA ASN A 687 -27.58 1.41 19.02
C ASN A 687 -28.31 2.46 19.88
N ASP A 688 -27.60 3.28 20.66
CA ASP A 688 -28.19 4.38 21.42
C ASP A 688 -28.25 5.68 20.60
N ALA A 689 -29.45 6.01 20.11
CA ALA A 689 -29.70 7.24 19.34
C ALA A 689 -29.48 8.52 20.18
N THR A 690 -29.67 8.45 21.50
CA THR A 690 -29.47 9.60 22.39
C THR A 690 -27.99 9.88 22.56
N PHE A 691 -27.19 8.85 22.81
CA PHE A 691 -25.73 8.93 22.82
C PHE A 691 -25.22 9.52 21.49
N MET A 692 -25.62 8.92 20.36
CA MET A 692 -25.17 9.37 19.04
C MET A 692 -25.62 10.80 18.71
N GLY A 693 -26.84 11.20 19.10
CA GLY A 693 -27.30 12.57 18.94
C GLY A 693 -26.42 13.58 19.70
N ARG A 694 -26.06 13.28 20.96
CA ARG A 694 -25.17 14.12 21.76
C ARG A 694 -23.74 14.18 21.19
N PHE A 695 -23.18 13.03 20.84
CA PHE A 695 -21.84 12.94 20.22
C PHE A 695 -21.81 13.75 18.91
N TRP A 696 -22.77 13.50 18.01
CA TRP A 696 -22.82 14.13 16.71
C TRP A 696 -23.01 15.64 16.79
N GLN A 697 -23.86 16.12 17.71
CA GLN A 697 -24.04 17.55 17.94
C GLN A 697 -22.74 18.21 18.41
N LYS A 698 -22.04 17.62 19.39
CA LYS A 698 -20.78 18.18 19.90
C LYS A 698 -19.63 18.10 18.90
N ALA A 699 -19.69 17.13 18.00
CA ALA A 699 -18.72 16.94 16.93
C ALA A 699 -18.87 17.93 15.77
N GLN A 700 -20.05 18.56 15.57
CA GLN A 700 -20.33 19.41 14.39
C GLN A 700 -19.25 20.46 14.07
N PRO A 701 -18.65 21.17 15.06
CA PRO A 701 -17.58 22.11 14.78
C PRO A 701 -16.35 21.47 14.12
N PHE A 702 -15.98 20.24 14.50
CA PHE A 702 -14.90 19.49 13.87
C PHE A 702 -15.29 18.99 12.48
N VAL A 703 -16.57 18.64 12.28
CA VAL A 703 -17.10 18.24 10.96
C VAL A 703 -17.00 19.40 9.96
N ALA A 704 -17.41 20.61 10.36
CA ALA A 704 -17.35 21.81 9.52
C ALA A 704 -15.89 22.23 9.22
N ALA A 705 -15.01 22.21 10.22
CA ALA A 705 -13.57 22.44 10.04
C ALA A 705 -12.95 21.40 9.09
N GLY A 706 -13.28 20.12 9.29
CA GLY A 706 -12.85 19.03 8.42
C GLY A 706 -13.29 19.21 6.98
N ALA A 707 -14.54 19.63 6.75
CA ALA A 707 -15.05 19.93 5.41
C ALA A 707 -14.26 21.09 4.76
N LEU A 708 -13.98 22.17 5.49
CA LEU A 708 -13.20 23.27 4.93
C LEU A 708 -11.74 22.86 4.65
N THR A 709 -11.14 22.07 5.53
CA THR A 709 -9.80 21.50 5.34
C THR A 709 -9.75 20.57 4.12
N SER A 710 -10.81 19.79 3.89
CA SER A 710 -10.98 18.92 2.74
C SER A 710 -10.98 19.69 1.41
N LEU A 711 -11.68 20.83 1.38
CA LEU A 711 -11.68 21.72 0.22
C LEU A 711 -10.31 22.39 0.03
N SER A 712 -9.67 22.80 1.12
CA SER A 712 -8.33 23.39 1.12
C SER A 712 -7.28 22.43 0.54
N GLN A 713 -7.20 21.19 1.03
CA GLN A 713 -6.23 20.20 0.55
C GLN A 713 -6.48 19.82 -0.91
N SER A 714 -7.75 19.83 -1.35
CA SER A 714 -8.11 19.61 -2.75
C SER A 714 -7.55 20.73 -3.65
N LEU A 715 -7.64 21.99 -3.22
CA LEU A 715 -7.06 23.12 -3.94
C LEU A 715 -5.53 23.05 -3.98
N ILE A 716 -4.90 22.71 -2.86
CA ILE A 716 -3.45 22.55 -2.80
C ILE A 716 -3.00 21.41 -3.73
N ARG A 717 -3.63 20.23 -3.67
CA ARG A 717 -3.34 19.10 -4.57
C ARG A 717 -3.41 19.52 -6.04
N MET A 718 -4.38 20.33 -6.43
CA MET A 718 -4.53 20.73 -7.84
C MET A 718 -3.49 21.74 -8.32
N THR A 719 -2.88 22.51 -7.42
CA THR A 719 -2.09 23.70 -7.78
C THR A 719 -0.62 23.65 -7.34
N ALA A 720 -0.29 22.77 -6.39
CA ALA A 720 1.08 22.47 -5.97
C ALA A 720 1.89 21.74 -7.08
N PRO A 721 3.23 21.72 -6.99
CA PRO A 721 4.09 20.97 -7.92
C PRO A 721 3.85 19.45 -7.84
N GLY A 722 3.84 18.76 -8.98
CA GLY A 722 3.51 17.33 -9.06
C GLY A 722 2.25 17.08 -9.88
N VAL A 723 1.86 15.80 -9.98
CA VAL A 723 0.66 15.35 -10.71
C VAL A 723 -0.43 14.95 -9.70
N PRO A 724 -1.58 15.65 -9.62
CA PRO A 724 -2.67 15.27 -8.73
C PRO A 724 -3.19 13.87 -9.07
N ASP A 725 -3.26 13.01 -8.06
CA ASP A 725 -3.89 11.70 -8.13
C ASP A 725 -5.25 11.71 -7.40
N ILE A 726 -6.27 11.23 -8.09
CA ILE A 726 -7.65 11.19 -7.60
C ILE A 726 -8.01 9.71 -7.43
N TYR A 727 -8.18 9.29 -6.18
CA TYR A 727 -8.68 7.95 -5.89
C TYR A 727 -10.19 7.89 -6.22
N GLN A 728 -10.64 6.73 -6.70
CA GLN A 728 -12.02 6.59 -7.16
C GLN A 728 -13.03 7.05 -6.12
N GLY A 729 -13.93 7.93 -6.53
CA GLY A 729 -14.98 8.45 -5.67
C GLY A 729 -14.62 9.65 -4.80
N THR A 730 -13.34 10.06 -4.69
CA THR A 730 -12.92 11.15 -3.79
C THR A 730 -13.10 12.55 -4.39
N GLU A 731 -13.83 12.67 -5.50
CA GLU A 731 -14.39 13.95 -5.93
C GLU A 731 -15.42 14.46 -4.91
N PHE A 732 -16.03 13.54 -4.16
CA PHE A 732 -16.90 13.78 -3.02
C PHE A 732 -16.15 13.53 -1.71
N PHE A 733 -16.85 13.69 -0.57
CA PHE A 733 -16.26 13.35 0.71
C PHE A 733 -16.06 11.83 0.86
N ASP A 734 -14.84 11.45 1.16
CA ASP A 734 -14.33 10.11 1.43
C ASP A 734 -14.07 9.97 2.94
N ASN A 735 -15.08 9.42 3.62
CA ASN A 735 -15.04 9.06 5.03
C ASN A 735 -14.77 7.54 5.21
N SER A 736 -13.95 6.96 4.34
CA SER A 736 -13.59 5.54 4.44
C SER A 736 -12.61 5.26 5.59
N LEU A 737 -12.67 4.04 6.12
CA LEU A 737 -11.66 3.45 7.00
C LEU A 737 -10.64 2.69 6.15
N VAL A 738 -9.70 2.00 6.79
CA VAL A 738 -8.70 1.14 6.11
C VAL A 738 -9.38 0.03 5.29
N ASP A 739 -8.69 -0.47 4.28
CA ASP A 739 -9.02 -1.70 3.53
C ASP A 739 -9.64 -2.79 4.44
N PRO A 740 -10.78 -3.40 4.07
CA PRO A 740 -11.49 -3.28 2.79
C PRO A 740 -12.48 -2.10 2.68
N ASP A 741 -12.64 -1.25 3.70
CA ASP A 741 -13.66 -0.20 3.67
C ASP A 741 -13.38 0.89 2.61
N ASN A 742 -12.10 1.15 2.30
CA ASN A 742 -11.67 2.06 1.21
C ASN A 742 -11.79 1.43 -0.21
N ARG A 743 -12.30 0.20 -0.33
CA ARG A 743 -12.51 -0.50 -1.62
C ARG A 743 -13.99 -0.68 -1.98
N ARG A 744 -14.90 -0.06 -1.22
CA ARG A 744 -16.33 -0.08 -1.51
C ARG A 744 -16.62 0.45 -2.93
N GLN A 745 -17.67 -0.08 -3.54
CA GLN A 745 -18.10 0.33 -4.87
C GLN A 745 -18.46 1.82 -4.92
N VAL A 746 -18.13 2.45 -6.05
CA VAL A 746 -18.39 3.86 -6.31
C VAL A 746 -19.67 4.02 -7.15
N ASP A 747 -20.63 4.80 -6.66
CA ASP A 747 -21.79 5.19 -7.45
C ASP A 747 -21.41 6.28 -8.46
N TYR A 748 -21.03 5.86 -9.67
CA TYR A 748 -20.72 6.76 -10.78
C TYR A 748 -21.97 7.40 -11.39
N ALA A 749 -23.13 6.75 -11.31
CA ALA A 749 -24.38 7.30 -11.84
C ALA A 749 -24.78 8.57 -11.08
N HIS A 750 -24.69 8.53 -9.75
CA HIS A 750 -24.89 9.71 -8.90
C HIS A 750 -23.90 10.83 -9.23
N ARG A 751 -22.61 10.50 -9.40
CA ARG A 751 -21.55 11.49 -9.71
C ARG A 751 -21.73 12.19 -11.05
N MET A 752 -22.18 11.44 -12.06
CA MET A 752 -22.53 11.98 -13.37
C MET A 752 -23.74 12.92 -13.28
N ALA A 753 -24.74 12.57 -12.47
CA ALA A 753 -25.94 13.39 -12.28
C ALA A 753 -25.69 14.68 -11.47
N ALA A 754 -24.71 14.67 -10.57
CA ALA A 754 -24.37 15.79 -9.68
C ALA A 754 -23.59 16.94 -10.37
N ALA A 755 -23.71 17.11 -11.69
CA ALA A 755 -23.09 18.23 -12.41
C ALA A 755 -23.85 19.54 -12.21
N SER A 756 -23.13 20.58 -11.80
CA SER A 756 -23.66 21.92 -11.54
C SER A 756 -22.67 22.98 -12.03
N ASP A 757 -23.21 24.07 -12.58
CA ASP A 757 -22.43 25.27 -12.91
C ASP A 757 -22.40 26.28 -11.75
N SER A 758 -23.32 26.20 -10.80
CA SER A 758 -23.36 27.04 -9.61
C SER A 758 -22.76 26.32 -8.38
N VAL A 759 -22.26 27.09 -7.42
CA VAL A 759 -21.84 26.58 -6.11
C VAL A 759 -23.02 25.84 -5.47
N PRO A 760 -22.90 24.55 -5.14
CA PRO A 760 -23.95 23.83 -4.41
C PRO A 760 -24.21 24.46 -3.03
N ASP A 761 -25.47 24.58 -2.63
CA ASP A 761 -25.83 25.15 -1.33
C ASP A 761 -25.66 24.15 -0.19
N ASP A 762 -26.03 22.89 -0.43
CA ASP A 762 -25.77 21.80 0.51
C ASP A 762 -24.33 21.32 0.37
N TRP A 763 -23.52 21.66 1.37
CA TRP A 763 -22.15 21.18 1.44
C TRP A 763 -22.05 19.76 1.97
N ARG A 764 -23.04 19.29 2.75
CA ARG A 764 -22.97 18.01 3.47
C ARG A 764 -22.98 16.82 2.53
N SER A 765 -23.69 16.91 1.41
CA SER A 765 -23.61 15.91 0.32
C SER A 765 -22.23 15.77 -0.33
N GLY A 766 -21.29 16.69 -0.09
CA GLY A 766 -19.98 16.70 -0.75
C GLY A 766 -19.99 17.21 -2.19
N ALA A 767 -21.16 17.58 -2.73
CA ALA A 767 -21.29 18.12 -4.09
C ALA A 767 -20.43 19.38 -4.31
N VAL A 768 -20.22 20.18 -3.27
CA VAL A 768 -19.34 21.36 -3.33
C VAL A 768 -17.88 21.01 -3.59
N LYS A 769 -17.39 19.87 -3.07
CA LYS A 769 -16.04 19.37 -3.33
C LYS A 769 -15.91 18.92 -4.79
N ALA A 770 -16.90 18.20 -5.30
CA ALA A 770 -16.92 17.74 -6.69
C ALA A 770 -16.98 18.91 -7.68
N TRP A 771 -17.79 19.92 -7.36
CA TRP A 771 -17.87 21.16 -8.12
C TRP A 771 -16.54 21.93 -8.13
N LEU A 772 -15.90 22.08 -6.96
CA LEU A 772 -14.58 22.72 -6.84
C LEU A 772 -13.54 21.95 -7.64
N LEU A 773 -13.52 20.61 -7.53
CA LEU A 773 -12.56 19.77 -8.24
C LEU A 773 -12.65 19.98 -9.75
N ARG A 774 -13.86 19.99 -10.33
CA ARG A 774 -14.05 20.26 -11.76
C ARG A 774 -13.51 21.61 -12.20
N ARG A 775 -13.71 22.66 -11.40
CA ARG A 775 -13.16 24.01 -11.67
C ARG A 775 -11.64 24.02 -11.66
N MET A 776 -11.04 23.41 -10.64
CA MET A 776 -9.59 23.35 -10.47
C MET A 776 -8.93 22.49 -11.55
N MET A 777 -9.57 21.38 -11.92
CA MET A 777 -9.14 20.52 -13.02
C MET A 777 -9.21 21.24 -14.37
N ALA A 778 -10.29 21.98 -14.64
CA ALA A 778 -10.40 22.79 -15.85
C ALA A 778 -9.30 23.86 -15.92
N ALA A 779 -9.03 24.56 -14.82
CA ALA A 779 -7.93 25.52 -14.72
C ALA A 779 -6.57 24.86 -14.99
N ARG A 780 -6.32 23.69 -14.38
CA ARG A 780 -5.07 22.95 -14.56
C ARG A 780 -4.90 22.44 -15.99
N ALA A 781 -5.96 21.90 -16.59
CA ALA A 781 -5.96 21.36 -17.94
C ALA A 781 -5.73 22.44 -19.01
N ALA A 782 -6.11 23.69 -18.75
CA ALA A 782 -5.85 24.82 -19.65
C ALA A 782 -4.35 25.17 -19.73
N THR A 783 -3.61 25.05 -18.62
CA THR A 783 -2.17 25.39 -18.55
C THR A 783 -1.37 24.37 -17.72
N PRO A 784 -1.27 23.09 -18.14
CA PRO A 784 -0.68 22.03 -17.32
C PRO A 784 0.81 22.26 -17.00
N GLU A 785 1.56 22.85 -17.93
CA GLU A 785 2.99 23.16 -17.73
C GLU A 785 3.22 24.17 -16.61
N LEU A 786 2.31 25.13 -16.42
CA LEU A 786 2.39 26.12 -15.33
C LEU A 786 2.35 25.43 -13.96
N PHE A 787 1.45 24.47 -13.79
CA PHE A 787 1.30 23.74 -12.53
C PHE A 787 2.25 22.54 -12.39
N THR A 788 2.84 22.06 -13.47
CA THR A 788 3.80 20.95 -13.39
C THR A 788 5.21 21.48 -13.18
N TYR A 789 5.67 22.38 -14.05
CA TYR A 789 7.06 22.85 -14.09
C TYR A 789 7.26 24.31 -13.70
N GLY A 790 6.17 25.10 -13.58
CA GLY A 790 6.28 26.49 -13.16
C GLY A 790 6.97 26.62 -11.80
N SER A 791 7.80 27.66 -11.65
CA SER A 791 8.52 27.93 -10.41
C SER A 791 7.55 28.10 -9.23
N TYR A 792 7.96 27.65 -8.05
CA TYR A 792 7.17 27.71 -6.83
C TYR A 792 7.64 28.87 -5.94
N ARG A 793 6.74 29.76 -5.56
CA ARG A 793 7.05 30.91 -4.70
C ARG A 793 6.05 31.04 -3.55
N PRO A 794 6.47 30.84 -2.28
CA PRO A 794 5.67 31.19 -1.12
C PRO A 794 5.30 32.68 -1.13
N LEU A 795 4.09 33.00 -0.70
CA LEU A 795 3.60 34.38 -0.60
C LEU A 795 3.32 34.74 0.86
N GLU A 796 3.64 35.98 1.22
CA GLU A 796 3.40 36.49 2.57
C GLU A 796 1.91 36.78 2.77
N VAL A 797 1.33 36.18 3.81
CA VAL A 797 -0.02 36.46 4.29
C VAL A 797 0.06 37.43 5.46
N THR A 798 -0.81 38.43 5.49
CA THR A 798 -0.86 39.46 6.54
C THR A 798 -2.30 39.73 6.97
N GLY A 799 -2.49 40.28 8.17
CA GLY A 799 -3.80 40.63 8.71
C GLY A 799 -4.20 39.79 9.92
N GLU A 800 -5.47 39.88 10.29
CA GLU A 800 -6.00 39.31 11.55
C GLU A 800 -5.92 37.78 11.62
N ASN A 801 -6.01 37.08 10.48
CA ASN A 801 -6.00 35.61 10.41
C ASN A 801 -4.86 35.09 9.52
N ALA A 802 -3.68 35.75 9.55
CA ALA A 802 -2.57 35.42 8.66
C ALA A 802 -2.10 33.96 8.80
N GLU A 803 -2.08 33.44 10.03
CA GLU A 803 -1.68 32.05 10.33
C GLU A 803 -2.69 31.00 9.81
N ASN A 804 -3.94 31.40 9.57
CA ASN A 804 -5.01 30.52 9.10
C ASN A 804 -5.09 30.42 7.58
N PHE A 805 -4.13 30.98 6.85
CA PHE A 805 -4.04 30.84 5.40
C PHE A 805 -2.62 30.51 4.97
N VAL A 806 -2.51 29.66 3.96
CA VAL A 806 -1.28 29.41 3.21
C VAL A 806 -1.44 29.97 1.80
N ALA A 807 -0.40 30.62 1.28
CA ALA A 807 -0.42 31.20 -0.05
C ALA A 807 0.88 30.93 -0.81
N PHE A 808 0.76 30.58 -2.08
CA PHE A 808 1.89 30.40 -2.98
C PHE A 808 1.51 30.75 -4.41
N ALA A 809 2.51 31.05 -5.22
CA ALA A 809 2.37 31.26 -6.64
C ALA A 809 3.13 30.22 -7.45
N ARG A 810 2.53 29.83 -8.58
CA ARG A 810 3.19 29.14 -9.70
C ARG A 810 3.42 30.15 -10.80
N HIS A 811 4.62 30.17 -11.36
CA HIS A 811 4.98 31.09 -12.44
C HIS A 811 5.86 30.40 -13.47
N ASP A 812 5.48 30.48 -14.75
CA ASP A 812 6.24 29.89 -15.84
C ASP A 812 7.10 30.90 -16.61
N ASN A 813 7.88 30.42 -17.57
CA ASN A 813 8.78 31.27 -18.35
C ASN A 813 8.06 32.16 -19.38
N GLN A 814 6.75 31.98 -19.57
CA GLN A 814 5.91 32.78 -20.47
C GLN A 814 5.28 33.99 -19.74
N GLY A 815 5.54 34.13 -18.43
CA GLY A 815 5.00 35.22 -17.62
C GLY A 815 3.59 34.95 -17.09
N ARG A 816 3.06 33.72 -17.28
CA ARG A 816 1.80 33.28 -16.72
C ARG A 816 1.99 32.96 -15.25
N PHE A 817 0.98 33.21 -14.45
CA PHE A 817 1.00 32.81 -13.05
C PHE A 817 -0.36 32.38 -12.53
N ALA A 818 -0.31 31.51 -11.52
CA ALA A 818 -1.43 31.10 -10.70
C ALA A 818 -1.10 31.39 -9.23
N ILE A 819 -2.00 32.04 -8.50
CA ILE A 819 -1.89 32.27 -7.06
C ILE A 819 -2.92 31.41 -6.35
N THR A 820 -2.43 30.54 -5.47
CA THR A 820 -3.25 29.71 -4.60
C THR A 820 -3.32 30.35 -3.23
N ILE A 821 -4.53 30.49 -2.68
CA ILE A 821 -4.77 30.93 -1.31
C ILE A 821 -5.73 29.93 -0.67
N ALA A 822 -5.25 29.18 0.32
CA ALA A 822 -5.99 28.09 0.93
C ALA A 822 -6.02 28.24 2.46
N PRO A 823 -7.15 27.96 3.12
CA PRO A 823 -7.24 28.07 4.56
C PRO A 823 -6.56 26.88 5.25
N ARG A 824 -5.99 27.11 6.42
CA ARG A 824 -5.43 26.10 7.33
C ARG A 824 -5.83 26.44 8.76
N LEU A 825 -5.72 25.50 9.68
CA LEU A 825 -6.18 25.68 11.07
C LEU A 825 -7.62 26.23 11.06
N THR A 826 -8.50 25.41 10.49
CA THR A 826 -9.83 25.84 10.06
C THR A 826 -10.83 25.86 11.22
N TYR A 827 -10.59 25.08 12.28
CA TYR A 827 -11.44 25.09 13.45
C TYR A 827 -11.39 26.46 14.15
N ASP A 828 -10.18 26.99 14.34
CA ASP A 828 -9.98 28.32 14.92
C ASP A 828 -10.50 29.42 13.98
N LEU A 829 -10.25 29.30 12.68
CA LEU A 829 -10.73 30.25 11.67
C LEU A 829 -12.26 30.34 11.64
N LEU A 830 -12.96 29.22 11.83
CA LEU A 830 -14.42 29.16 11.92
C LEU A 830 -14.95 29.51 13.31
N GLY A 831 -14.10 29.69 14.33
CA GLY A 831 -14.52 29.98 15.69
C GLY A 831 -15.45 28.91 16.28
N GLY A 832 -15.29 27.65 15.85
CA GLY A 832 -16.14 26.54 16.28
C GLY A 832 -17.58 26.56 15.74
N HIS A 833 -17.86 27.29 14.65
CA HIS A 833 -19.15 27.24 13.96
C HIS A 833 -19.38 25.91 13.21
N GLU A 834 -20.65 25.58 12.98
CA GLU A 834 -21.11 24.31 12.36
C GLU A 834 -21.26 24.38 10.82
N GLU A 835 -20.81 25.46 10.21
CA GLU A 835 -20.82 25.68 8.77
C GLU A 835 -19.40 25.97 8.28
N PRO A 836 -18.97 25.42 7.13
CA PRO A 836 -17.59 25.57 6.62
C PRO A 836 -17.34 26.95 5.97
N TRP A 837 -18.22 27.93 6.22
CA TRP A 837 -18.22 29.25 5.60
C TRP A 837 -17.93 30.33 6.62
N LEU A 838 -17.11 31.31 6.25
CA LEU A 838 -16.82 32.45 7.10
C LEU A 838 -18.01 33.40 7.18
N GLN A 839 -18.41 33.72 8.41
CA GLN A 839 -19.58 34.56 8.70
C GLN A 839 -19.32 36.06 8.55
N LYS A 840 -18.05 36.48 8.39
CA LYS A 840 -17.62 37.88 8.24
C LYS A 840 -16.53 37.98 7.19
N THR A 841 -16.45 39.11 6.50
CA THR A 841 -15.30 39.46 5.66
C THR A 841 -14.03 39.54 6.49
N CYS A 842 -12.98 38.84 6.09
CA CYS A 842 -11.71 38.82 6.79
C CYS A 842 -10.78 39.91 6.28
N LYS A 843 -10.12 40.62 7.20
CA LYS A 843 -9.06 41.59 6.90
C LYS A 843 -7.71 40.89 6.78
N THR A 844 -7.66 39.84 5.96
CA THR A 844 -6.43 39.09 5.67
C THR A 844 -6.11 39.22 4.19
N PHE A 845 -4.85 39.53 3.91
CA PHE A 845 -4.36 39.91 2.59
C PHE A 845 -3.10 39.12 2.24
N VAL A 846 -2.95 38.79 0.97
CA VAL A 846 -1.76 38.16 0.40
C VAL A 846 -0.97 39.20 -0.37
N LYS A 847 0.29 39.40 0.00
CA LYS A 847 1.17 40.36 -0.69
C LYS A 847 1.65 39.79 -2.02
N LEU A 848 1.53 40.59 -3.06
CA LEU A 848 1.95 40.21 -4.41
C LEU A 848 3.35 40.74 -4.73
N PRO A 849 4.25 39.89 -5.26
CA PRO A 849 5.52 40.30 -5.84
C PRO A 849 5.33 41.31 -6.97
N GLU A 850 6.30 42.21 -7.17
CA GLU A 850 6.22 43.28 -8.17
C GLU A 850 5.88 42.76 -9.58
N MET A 851 6.46 41.63 -9.98
CA MET A 851 6.23 40.97 -11.27
C MET A 851 4.77 40.55 -11.54
N MET A 852 3.94 40.41 -10.50
CA MET A 852 2.53 40.02 -10.61
C MET A 852 1.58 41.23 -10.53
N ARG A 853 2.08 42.42 -10.17
CA ARG A 853 1.26 43.63 -10.04
C ARG A 853 0.87 44.17 -11.41
N ARG A 854 -0.28 44.86 -11.46
CA ARG A 854 -0.87 45.46 -12.67
C ARG A 854 -1.22 44.48 -13.79
N LYS A 855 -1.13 43.18 -13.51
CA LYS A 855 -1.59 42.12 -14.41
C LYS A 855 -3.09 41.93 -14.22
N LYS A 856 -3.80 41.59 -15.30
CA LYS A 856 -5.21 41.23 -15.20
C LYS A 856 -5.32 39.83 -14.63
N ILE A 857 -6.09 39.70 -13.56
CA ILE A 857 -6.34 38.43 -12.88
C ILE A 857 -7.83 38.16 -12.76
N TYR A 858 -8.20 36.89 -12.77
CA TYR A 858 -9.55 36.41 -12.46
C TYR A 858 -9.50 35.24 -11.48
N ASP A 859 -10.60 35.00 -10.76
CA ASP A 859 -10.73 33.90 -9.82
C ASP A 859 -11.36 32.69 -10.50
N ALA A 860 -10.58 31.63 -10.69
CA ALA A 860 -11.01 30.41 -11.38
C ALA A 860 -12.07 29.62 -10.60
N LEU A 861 -12.26 29.92 -9.31
CA LEU A 861 -13.26 29.23 -8.48
C LEU A 861 -14.65 29.88 -8.59
N VAL A 862 -14.77 31.16 -8.98
CA VAL A 862 -16.06 31.91 -8.94
C VAL A 862 -16.58 32.22 -10.35
N THR A 863 -17.86 31.92 -10.61
CA THR A 863 -18.53 32.31 -11.87
C THR A 863 -18.84 33.81 -11.91
N GLY A 864 -18.49 34.48 -13.01
CA GLY A 864 -18.84 35.89 -13.24
C GLY A 864 -17.92 36.90 -12.58
N GLY A 865 -16.81 36.47 -11.96
CA GLY A 865 -15.74 37.36 -11.51
C GLY A 865 -15.05 37.97 -12.72
N GLY A 866 -15.31 39.25 -13.00
CA GLY A 866 -14.63 39.97 -14.07
C GLY A 866 -13.13 40.08 -13.82
N LEU A 867 -12.37 40.32 -14.89
CA LEU A 867 -10.95 40.64 -14.80
C LEU A 867 -10.75 41.85 -13.89
N SER A 868 -9.84 41.70 -12.94
CA SER A 868 -9.41 42.77 -12.03
C SER A 868 -7.92 42.99 -12.18
N GLU A 869 -7.46 44.22 -11.97
CA GLU A 869 -6.04 44.52 -11.97
C GLU A 869 -5.42 44.12 -10.62
N ALA A 870 -4.35 43.32 -10.65
CA ALA A 870 -3.63 42.88 -9.46
C ALA A 870 -2.95 44.07 -8.74
N GLY A 871 -3.41 44.38 -7.54
CA GLY A 871 -2.81 45.39 -6.67
C GLY A 871 -1.50 44.94 -6.02
N ALA A 872 -1.03 45.69 -5.02
CA ALA A 872 0.12 45.26 -4.19
C ALA A 872 -0.24 44.08 -3.27
N GLU A 873 -1.52 43.93 -2.96
CA GLU A 873 -2.08 42.86 -2.15
C GLU A 873 -3.46 42.46 -2.71
N VAL A 874 -3.86 41.23 -2.42
CA VAL A 874 -5.21 40.71 -2.73
C VAL A 874 -5.86 40.17 -1.46
N PRO A 875 -7.19 40.33 -1.28
CA PRO A 875 -7.89 39.71 -0.16
C PRO A 875 -7.77 38.19 -0.22
N ALA A 876 -7.60 37.56 0.94
CA ALA A 876 -7.50 36.09 1.06
C ALA A 876 -8.79 35.38 0.62
N PHE A 877 -9.96 36.03 0.76
CA PHE A 877 -11.22 35.59 0.17
C PHE A 877 -12.14 36.78 -0.13
N THR A 878 -13.09 36.57 -1.05
CA THR A 878 -14.05 37.61 -1.47
C THR A 878 -15.49 37.09 -1.61
N GLY A 879 -15.77 35.84 -1.23
CA GLY A 879 -17.08 35.20 -1.42
C GLY A 879 -17.40 34.12 -0.37
N LYS A 880 -18.36 33.25 -0.69
CA LYS A 880 -18.87 32.17 0.19
C LYS A 880 -17.77 31.15 0.55
N ILE A 881 -16.93 30.79 -0.43
CA ILE A 881 -15.84 29.81 -0.25
C ILE A 881 -14.57 30.56 0.17
N PRO A 882 -13.99 30.27 1.36
CA PRO A 882 -12.87 31.03 1.90
C PRO A 882 -11.52 30.54 1.36
N MET A 883 -11.40 30.45 0.03
CA MET A 883 -10.17 30.10 -0.69
C MET A 883 -10.22 30.68 -2.11
N ARG A 884 -9.07 30.82 -2.77
CA ARG A 884 -8.99 31.43 -4.10
C ARG A 884 -7.95 30.77 -4.99
N LEU A 885 -8.24 30.71 -6.28
CA LEU A 885 -7.28 30.38 -7.34
C LEU A 885 -7.28 31.51 -8.36
N LEU A 886 -6.27 32.39 -8.29
CA LEU A 886 -6.18 33.56 -9.16
C LEU A 886 -5.26 33.27 -10.32
N LEU A 887 -5.77 33.38 -11.53
CA LEU A 887 -5.01 33.16 -12.76
C LEU A 887 -4.77 34.49 -13.46
N CYS A 888 -3.57 34.67 -14.00
CA CYS A 888 -3.29 35.75 -14.95
C CYS A 888 -4.04 35.48 -16.25
N ASP A 889 -4.69 36.52 -16.78
CA ASP A 889 -5.29 36.46 -18.11
C ASP A 889 -4.25 36.80 -19.18
N ASP A 890 -4.06 35.88 -20.11
CA ASP A 890 -3.12 35.99 -21.24
C ASP A 890 -3.77 36.61 -22.48
N ALA A 891 -5.04 37.03 -22.42
CA ALA A 891 -5.67 37.81 -23.48
C ALA A 891 -5.16 39.26 -23.48
N ASN A 892 -3.90 39.46 -23.89
CA ASN A 892 -3.35 40.74 -24.34
C ASN A 892 -2.19 40.54 -25.32
#